data_AF-A0A8X6KCV6-F1
#
_entry.id   AF-A0A8X6KCV6-F1
#
_cell.length_a   1.000
_cell.length_b   1.000
_cell.length_c   1.000
_cell.angle_alpha   90.00
_cell.angle_beta   90.00
_cell.angle_gamma   90.00
#
_symmetry.space_group_name_H-M   'P 1'
#
loop_
_entity.id
_entity.type
_entity.pdbx_description
1 polymer ?
#
loop_
_entity_poly.entity_id
_entity_poly.type
_entity_poly.pdbx_seq_one_letter_code
_entity_poly.pdbx_strand_id
1 'polypeptide(L)'
;MSLAAPKQRVLPLWMLREESERKVVPETVWEIDVPSKKSIQWAFILCYLTTEVKKRSLYHSLTNLFNYNKQFKFSPKSEVQFSVPKLEKLIKKFNPFKNYNYIYWNRLFRRMYCLLESNLQFAASKMSDSSGYDLNNVVLLQTAANILRCVIHVFKTDVSGNNYLCSFYPEEDLDNLPRLILFVRLDVADNMPAEAAIDKGTFSFGIPSEYVIPLRHAALVHILKRANLSEVEIKQVLEAVQNKDNFLFCRLRSSNLQIISKLYKSRYIIRKLSEAGFETDPRSTDEFGLSSFYHCMNLPHSNVLRVLYYFSTNSIMVIDKTVSNTNDIMDALDKTAEALRKDCHVSSNFIHLGKDKIFAFKRCLGLLRFNEFQRKVLHQIFSMKEEQITIEQQKTIMISILNNYQEYFYYYSPHAKDEFGLFRDFIQHCEYYEYLDNFTSLLFFHNFSPFIGLVDGRILNIYSNVISSLTLTVLSNYLFPKFKHGIHCSNCTFHRKACENKRNSQRFIPFHYRSCFLKNTIELATELRSFEDYATSPSCELLEEMRKSLKMFPEIVEEFSAVRLKSHLDTATELSPETNTIKRKLTIERTIQVIGEIVSGGKEVSNAVRFLVQCLLPPEVTQCIQDLRNNSLGHYKWNNVQGRINIERNDSDLLDHIQKELKEIAIHFEPVYLSQLLRVEELMINTGKLAAKESKRLKWNINMQLSKIIRTRKKICKKEKDNFKHLLHRMLILLTRKIESDTIKSDAIGSDAIESDAIENDAIESDAIENDAIESDAIGSDAIESDVIKSDDNCLQDFKCGLEVLKFLLKIFDHYNDCSSKTLSGKIDALQNFIEKFELQKISEMRNEWKKYFSSFSDILDLEQERELKLNFLYLTSLSEKIKDFDIFSLEEKIEIKQKISECLEKSATLLKQVTEELEKGVVPTDLSDHLEFIILPQSKKKFIIHHASSNLKKSLKELRCVTKEEKIDDIFKLEKINIFEEMLLREELISALLKIKFRPKLKKKIMRVINQKVWFLINRINHLKRFLIFEDEDISFLWKSGRWRRNLEIEKRIKFLMIRRYMTEKDLRPPLEMLLFDCMNVMNKQKKKKKEINQIK
;
A
#
# COMPACT_ATOMS: atom_id res chain seq x y z
N MET A 1 -8.69 13.54 27.76
CA MET A 1 -7.91 14.66 28.34
C MET A 1 -7.35 15.45 27.18
N SER A 2 -8.10 16.45 26.71
CA SER A 2 -7.57 17.48 25.83
C SER A 2 -6.93 18.53 26.73
N LEU A 3 -5.67 18.85 26.51
CA LEU A 3 -4.90 19.82 27.29
C LEU A 3 -4.28 20.79 26.30
N ALA A 4 -4.25 22.07 26.65
CA ALA A 4 -3.68 23.11 25.83
C ALA A 4 -2.16 22.94 25.71
N ALA A 5 -1.62 23.31 24.54
CA ALA A 5 -0.18 23.37 24.34
C ALA A 5 0.47 24.40 25.28
N PRO A 6 1.72 24.19 25.72
CA PRO A 6 2.49 25.17 26.48
C PRO A 6 2.56 26.53 25.78
N LYS A 7 2.36 27.63 26.52
CA LYS A 7 2.41 28.99 25.99
C LYS A 7 3.35 29.88 26.79
N GLN A 8 4.15 30.69 26.13
CA GLN A 8 4.95 31.71 26.81
C GLN A 8 4.05 32.90 27.19
N ARG A 9 4.22 33.41 28.41
CA ARG A 9 3.51 34.56 28.98
C ARG A 9 4.51 35.58 29.48
N VAL A 10 4.24 36.85 29.21
CA VAL A 10 4.91 37.98 29.87
C VAL A 10 4.07 38.34 31.09
N LEU A 11 4.69 38.38 32.27
CA LEU A 11 3.98 38.69 33.50
C LEU A 11 3.87 40.21 33.66
N PRO A 12 2.69 40.75 34.02
CA PRO A 12 2.52 42.16 34.33
C PRO A 12 3.15 42.48 35.71
N LEU A 13 4.48 42.54 35.78
CA LEU A 13 5.23 42.72 37.04
C LEU A 13 4.85 44.00 37.81
N TRP A 14 4.33 45.01 37.11
CA TRP A 14 3.82 46.25 37.71
C TRP A 14 2.66 46.01 38.71
N MET A 15 1.98 44.86 38.64
CA MET A 15 0.89 44.48 39.55
C MET A 15 1.37 43.99 40.92
N LEU A 16 2.66 43.67 41.07
CA LEU A 16 3.23 43.25 42.36
C LEU A 16 3.44 44.48 43.26
N ARG A 17 3.13 44.33 44.55
CA ARG A 17 3.05 45.44 45.53
C ARG A 17 4.43 45.96 45.93
N GLU A 18 5.42 45.07 46.07
CA GLU A 18 6.75 45.44 46.53
C GLU A 18 7.82 45.37 45.43
N GLU A 19 8.80 46.27 45.49
CA GLU A 19 9.92 46.30 44.55
C GLU A 19 10.89 45.11 44.74
N SER A 20 10.96 44.60 45.97
CA SER A 20 11.66 43.35 46.35
C SER A 20 11.08 42.14 45.59
N GLU A 21 9.75 42.04 45.45
CA GLU A 21 9.07 40.97 44.72
C GLU A 21 9.32 41.04 43.22
N ARG A 22 9.31 42.25 42.64
CA ARG A 22 9.54 42.47 41.20
C ARG A 22 10.93 42.01 40.74
N LYS A 23 11.92 42.01 41.64
CA LYS A 23 13.28 41.52 41.36
C LYS A 23 13.40 39.99 41.40
N VAL A 24 12.48 39.30 42.09
CA VAL A 24 12.53 37.85 42.31
C VAL A 24 11.61 37.09 41.35
N VAL A 25 10.50 37.68 40.92
CA VAL A 25 9.56 37.07 39.98
C VAL A 25 10.08 37.21 38.54
N PRO A 26 10.16 36.12 37.75
CA PRO A 26 10.64 36.19 36.37
C PRO A 26 9.70 37.00 35.48
N GLU A 27 10.26 37.82 34.60
CA GLU A 27 9.49 38.62 33.62
C GLU A 27 8.72 37.74 32.61
N THR A 28 9.27 36.58 32.25
CA THR A 28 8.65 35.64 31.31
C THR A 28 8.59 34.22 31.85
N VAL A 29 7.41 33.60 31.71
CA VAL A 29 7.16 32.22 32.12
C VAL A 29 6.44 31.43 31.03
N TRP A 30 6.59 30.11 31.05
CA TRP A 30 5.82 29.19 30.24
C TRP A 30 4.66 28.64 31.06
N GLU A 31 3.45 28.91 30.62
CA GLU A 31 2.21 28.35 31.14
C GLU A 31 2.07 26.89 30.67
N ILE A 32 2.02 25.97 31.62
CA ILE A 32 1.85 24.52 31.43
C ILE A 32 0.49 24.11 31.96
N ASP A 33 -0.34 23.55 31.08
CA ASP A 33 -1.68 23.10 31.43
C ASP A 33 -1.64 21.89 32.39
N VAL A 34 -2.76 21.56 33.05
CA VAL A 34 -2.94 20.37 33.90
C VAL A 34 -4.35 19.78 33.72
N PRO A 35 -4.60 18.49 34.07
CA PRO A 35 -5.93 17.89 33.97
C PRO A 35 -7.02 18.73 34.64
N SER A 36 -8.13 18.98 33.92
CA SER A 36 -9.24 19.83 34.40
C SER A 36 -9.82 19.36 35.73
N LYS A 37 -9.96 18.05 35.91
CA LYS A 37 -10.38 17.45 37.18
C LYS A 37 -9.28 17.64 38.23
N LYS A 38 -9.59 18.34 39.33
CA LYS A 38 -8.64 18.69 40.41
C LYS A 38 -7.46 19.54 39.90
N SER A 39 -7.74 20.42 38.94
CA SER A 39 -6.71 21.23 38.26
C SER A 39 -5.90 22.09 39.24
N ILE A 40 -6.55 22.71 40.23
CA ILE A 40 -5.86 23.50 41.25
C ILE A 40 -4.80 22.68 41.99
N GLN A 41 -5.16 21.47 42.43
CA GLN A 41 -4.23 20.56 43.11
C GLN A 41 -3.08 20.13 42.21
N TRP A 42 -3.35 19.81 40.95
CA TRP A 42 -2.29 19.49 40.01
C TRP A 42 -1.36 20.67 39.73
N ALA A 43 -1.91 21.85 39.54
CA ALA A 43 -1.17 23.05 39.17
C ALA A 43 -0.19 23.45 40.28
N PHE A 44 -0.64 23.61 41.53
CA PHE A 44 0.27 24.02 42.60
C PHE A 44 1.27 22.93 42.99
N ILE A 45 0.88 21.64 43.05
CA ILE A 45 1.81 20.55 43.41
C ILE A 45 2.92 20.45 42.37
N LEU A 46 2.58 20.48 41.08
CA LEU A 46 3.59 20.42 40.02
C LEU A 46 4.43 21.70 39.97
N CYS A 47 3.84 22.88 40.19
CA CYS A 47 4.56 24.14 40.29
C CYS A 47 5.58 24.11 41.44
N TYR A 48 5.16 23.66 42.62
CA TYR A 48 6.01 23.56 43.80
C TYR A 48 7.17 22.59 43.59
N LEU A 49 6.88 21.36 43.16
CA LEU A 49 7.91 20.33 42.96
C LEU A 49 8.91 20.73 41.87
N THR A 50 8.44 21.34 40.77
CA THR A 50 9.34 21.82 39.72
C THR A 50 10.17 23.03 40.15
N THR A 51 9.70 23.81 41.12
CA THR A 51 10.44 24.94 41.70
C THR A 51 11.46 24.48 42.74
N GLU A 52 11.10 23.55 43.62
CA GLU A 52 11.98 23.02 44.67
C GLU A 52 13.13 22.14 44.14
N VAL A 53 12.94 21.42 43.02
CA VAL A 53 14.06 20.74 42.35
C VAL A 53 15.17 21.72 41.96
N LYS A 54 14.85 22.99 41.69
CA LYS A 54 15.82 24.02 41.30
C LYS A 54 16.73 24.44 42.45
N LYS A 55 16.21 24.49 43.69
CA LYS A 55 16.93 24.92 44.89
C LYS A 55 17.80 23.80 45.53
N ARG A 56 17.85 22.60 44.93
CA ARG A 56 18.51 21.38 45.48
C ARG A 56 18.01 20.97 46.88
N SER A 57 16.89 21.51 47.35
CA SER A 57 16.28 21.29 48.67
C SER A 57 15.17 20.23 48.67
N LEU A 58 14.76 19.70 47.50
CA LEU A 58 13.58 18.83 47.35
C LEU A 58 13.50 17.69 48.38
N TYR A 59 14.63 17.04 48.70
CA TYR A 59 14.66 15.99 49.71
C TYR A 59 14.23 16.52 51.08
N HIS A 60 14.78 17.66 51.51
CA HIS A 60 14.44 18.31 52.78
C HIS A 60 12.99 18.82 52.76
N SER A 61 12.57 19.46 51.67
CA SER A 61 11.20 20.00 51.49
C SER A 61 10.15 18.89 51.53
N LEU A 62 10.35 17.78 50.82
CA LEU A 62 9.46 16.62 50.87
C LEU A 62 9.47 15.94 52.24
N THR A 63 10.64 15.82 52.88
CA THR A 63 10.78 15.19 54.20
C THR A 63 10.06 16.02 55.27
N ASN A 64 10.16 17.34 55.24
CA ASN A 64 9.44 18.25 56.15
C ASN A 64 7.92 18.16 55.94
N LEU A 65 7.47 18.13 54.67
CA LEU A 65 6.06 18.01 54.31
C LEU A 65 5.46 16.66 54.76
N PHE A 66 6.22 15.56 54.67
CA PHE A 66 5.80 14.26 55.20
C PHE A 66 5.91 14.17 56.74
N ASN A 67 6.85 14.88 57.37
CA ASN A 67 7.02 14.94 58.82
C ASN A 67 5.99 15.83 59.53
N TYR A 68 5.36 16.79 58.83
CA TYR A 68 4.24 17.59 59.33
C TYR A 68 3.07 16.72 59.86
N ASN A 69 2.95 15.48 59.34
CA ASN A 69 1.98 14.48 59.81
C ASN A 69 2.18 14.03 61.27
N LYS A 70 3.40 14.12 61.82
CA LYS A 70 3.70 13.72 63.20
C LYS A 70 3.12 14.70 64.23
N GLN A 71 2.99 15.99 63.89
CA GLN A 71 2.43 17.02 64.78
C GLN A 71 0.90 16.93 64.93
N PHE A 72 0.18 16.35 63.95
CA PHE A 72 -1.29 16.33 63.92
C PHE A 72 -1.92 14.94 64.08
N LYS A 73 -1.16 13.93 64.54
CA LYS A 73 -1.62 12.54 64.79
C LYS A 73 -2.41 11.90 63.63
N PHE A 74 -1.89 11.98 62.41
CA PHE A 74 -2.47 11.25 61.28
C PHE A 74 -1.91 9.82 61.23
N SER A 75 -2.74 8.79 61.43
CA SER A 75 -2.38 7.39 61.18
C SER A 75 -2.95 6.93 59.84
N PRO A 76 -2.21 7.00 58.71
CA PRO A 76 -2.69 6.37 57.49
C PRO A 76 -2.73 4.85 57.68
N LYS A 77 -3.79 4.17 57.22
CA LYS A 77 -4.00 2.70 57.28
C LYS A 77 -2.93 1.85 56.54
N SER A 78 -1.80 2.44 56.17
CA SER A 78 -0.62 1.77 55.67
C SER A 78 0.57 2.72 55.81
N GLU A 79 1.56 2.38 56.63
CA GLU A 79 2.87 3.02 56.59
C GLU A 79 3.52 2.74 55.23
N VAL A 80 3.26 3.60 54.25
CA VAL A 80 3.94 3.50 52.95
C VAL A 80 5.30 4.18 53.11
N GLN A 81 6.36 3.38 53.26
CA GLN A 81 7.73 3.87 53.08
C GLN A 81 7.89 4.41 51.65
N PHE A 82 7.93 5.74 51.49
CA PHE A 82 8.25 6.38 50.23
C PHE A 82 9.76 6.47 50.07
N SER A 83 10.29 5.94 48.97
CA SER A 83 11.67 6.19 48.58
C SER A 83 11.76 7.58 47.93
N VAL A 84 12.07 8.60 48.74
CA VAL A 84 12.30 9.99 48.30
C VAL A 84 13.31 10.07 47.14
N PRO A 85 14.42 9.29 47.12
CA PRO A 85 15.35 9.28 45.97
C PRO A 85 14.72 8.81 44.65
N LYS A 86 13.81 7.82 44.69
CA LYS A 86 13.09 7.35 43.48
C LYS A 86 12.14 8.42 42.96
N LEU A 87 11.48 9.16 43.86
CA LEU A 87 10.57 10.25 43.51
C LEU A 87 11.33 11.47 42.95
N GLU A 88 12.46 11.82 43.55
CA GLU A 88 13.33 12.88 43.05
C GLU A 88 13.85 12.56 41.63
N LYS A 89 14.30 11.32 41.40
CA LYS A 89 14.70 10.85 40.06
C LYS A 89 13.55 10.92 39.05
N LEU A 90 12.31 10.72 39.51
CA LEU A 90 11.11 10.80 38.67
C LEU A 90 10.76 12.24 38.30
N ILE A 91 10.82 13.17 39.26
CA ILE A 91 10.57 14.60 39.02
C ILE A 91 11.68 15.20 38.16
N LYS A 92 12.95 14.83 38.38
CA LYS A 92 14.07 15.23 37.51
C LYS A 92 13.93 14.74 36.05
N LYS A 93 13.20 13.63 35.83
CA LYS A 93 12.88 13.11 34.49
C LYS A 93 11.62 13.72 33.88
N PHE A 94 10.85 14.48 34.64
CA PHE A 94 9.65 15.13 34.14
C PHE A 94 10.04 16.27 33.20
N ASN A 95 9.65 16.12 31.93
CA ASN A 95 9.80 17.15 30.92
C ASN A 95 8.42 17.41 30.30
N PRO A 96 7.78 18.55 30.63
CA PRO A 96 6.44 18.87 30.15
C PRO A 96 6.38 19.09 28.63
N PHE A 97 7.52 19.31 27.96
CA PHE A 97 7.60 19.50 26.50
C PHE A 97 7.85 18.20 25.73
N LYS A 98 8.28 17.12 26.41
CA LYS A 98 8.63 15.83 25.78
C LYS A 98 7.67 14.70 26.14
N ASN A 99 7.32 14.60 27.42
CA ASN A 99 6.57 13.47 27.98
C ASN A 99 5.62 13.96 29.07
N TYR A 100 4.85 14.99 28.73
CA TYR A 100 3.87 15.65 29.58
C TYR A 100 2.96 14.67 30.36
N ASN A 101 2.43 13.63 29.70
CA ASN A 101 1.51 12.68 30.35
C ASN A 101 2.20 11.74 31.37
N TYR A 102 3.53 11.61 31.32
CA TYR A 102 4.29 10.61 32.08
C TYR A 102 4.00 10.63 33.58
N ILE A 103 3.86 11.83 34.16
CA ILE A 103 3.73 12.00 35.60
C ILE A 103 2.35 11.59 36.11
N TYR A 104 1.30 11.85 35.35
CA TYR A 104 -0.09 11.56 35.72
C TYR A 104 -0.43 10.06 35.71
N TRP A 105 0.34 9.24 35.00
CA TRP A 105 0.13 7.78 34.94
C TRP A 105 1.09 7.00 35.84
N ASN A 106 2.03 7.67 36.50
CA ASN A 106 2.99 6.98 37.35
C ASN A 106 2.38 6.61 38.70
N ARG A 107 2.45 5.32 39.06
CA ARG A 107 1.88 4.78 40.31
C ARG A 107 2.48 5.40 41.57
N LEU A 108 3.79 5.69 41.58
CA LEU A 108 4.47 6.30 42.74
C LEU A 108 4.04 7.76 42.90
N PHE A 109 4.01 8.52 41.80
CA PHE A 109 3.58 9.92 41.82
C PHE A 109 2.11 10.05 42.25
N ARG A 110 1.22 9.19 41.73
CA ARG A 110 -0.20 9.18 42.14
C ARG A 110 -0.38 8.95 43.64
N ARG A 111 0.36 8.02 44.23
CA ARG A 111 0.30 7.76 45.68
C ARG A 111 0.74 8.98 46.49
N MET A 112 1.82 9.62 46.08
CA MET A 112 2.31 10.86 46.70
C MET A 112 1.29 12.00 46.55
N TYR A 113 0.76 12.20 45.35
CA TYR A 113 -0.29 13.18 45.07
C TYR A 113 -1.51 12.99 45.97
N CYS A 114 -2.03 11.76 46.09
CA CYS A 114 -3.17 11.47 46.95
C CYS A 114 -2.88 11.78 48.43
N LEU A 115 -1.67 11.49 48.91
CA LEU A 115 -1.28 11.79 50.28
C LEU A 115 -1.20 13.31 50.53
N LEU A 116 -0.55 14.05 49.63
CA LEU A 116 -0.47 15.51 49.71
C LEU A 116 -1.85 16.16 49.63
N GLU A 117 -2.70 15.66 48.73
CA GLU A 117 -4.06 16.12 48.56
C GLU A 117 -4.89 15.92 49.85
N SER A 118 -4.88 14.71 50.42
CA SER A 118 -5.64 14.42 51.65
C SER A 118 -5.18 15.27 52.84
N ASN A 119 -3.87 15.50 52.95
CA ASN A 119 -3.31 16.33 54.03
C ASN A 119 -3.73 17.80 53.90
N LEU A 120 -3.69 18.35 52.68
CA LEU A 120 -4.07 19.73 52.42
C LEU A 120 -5.57 19.95 52.61
N GLN A 121 -6.40 19.01 52.17
CA GLN A 121 -7.85 19.07 52.41
C GLN A 121 -8.19 19.06 53.90
N PHE A 122 -7.52 18.21 54.68
CA PHE A 122 -7.72 18.15 56.13
C PHE A 122 -7.24 19.41 56.86
N ALA A 123 -6.12 19.99 56.43
CA ALA A 123 -5.66 21.24 57.01
C ALA A 123 -6.58 22.42 56.65
N ALA A 124 -7.06 22.45 55.40
CA ALA A 124 -7.97 23.48 54.93
C ALA A 124 -9.31 23.41 55.66
N SER A 125 -9.82 22.20 55.96
CA SER A 125 -11.05 22.04 56.76
C SER A 125 -10.89 22.56 58.19
N LYS A 126 -9.72 22.37 58.82
CA LYS A 126 -9.44 22.96 60.13
C LYS A 126 -9.34 24.48 60.10
N MET A 127 -8.74 25.04 59.05
CA MET A 127 -8.68 26.49 58.86
C MET A 127 -10.06 27.09 58.63
N SER A 128 -10.94 26.45 57.83
CA SER A 128 -12.33 26.87 57.66
C SER A 128 -13.11 26.84 58.99
N ASP A 129 -12.95 25.77 59.77
CA ASP A 129 -13.62 25.62 61.09
C ASP A 129 -13.20 26.72 62.08
N SER A 130 -11.94 27.18 62.02
CA SER A 130 -11.41 28.23 62.89
C SER A 130 -11.74 29.66 62.45
N SER A 131 -12.08 29.87 61.17
CA SER A 131 -12.26 31.19 60.57
C SER A 131 -13.72 31.50 60.18
N GLY A 132 -14.61 30.49 60.20
CA GLY A 132 -16.04 30.66 59.91
C GLY A 132 -16.41 30.76 58.43
N TYR A 133 -15.47 30.49 57.52
CA TYR A 133 -15.68 30.52 56.06
C TYR A 133 -15.96 29.13 55.49
N ASP A 134 -16.76 29.06 54.41
CA ASP A 134 -16.96 27.82 53.65
C ASP A 134 -15.65 27.35 52.98
N LEU A 135 -15.45 26.02 52.91
CA LEU A 135 -14.29 25.42 52.25
C LEU A 135 -14.30 25.76 50.75
N ASN A 136 -13.49 26.74 50.36
CA ASN A 136 -13.34 27.20 48.98
C ASN A 136 -11.88 27.11 48.48
N ASN A 137 -11.64 27.35 47.20
CA ASN A 137 -10.30 27.22 46.60
C ASN A 137 -9.34 28.31 47.10
N VAL A 138 -9.86 29.44 47.60
CA VAL A 138 -9.07 30.51 48.23
C VAL A 138 -8.46 30.03 49.56
N VAL A 139 -9.26 29.41 50.43
CA VAL A 139 -8.80 28.79 51.68
C VAL A 139 -7.79 27.68 51.40
N LEU A 140 -8.01 26.89 50.34
CA LEU A 140 -7.08 25.83 49.92
C LEU A 140 -5.71 26.39 49.51
N LEU A 141 -5.66 27.48 48.74
CA LEU A 141 -4.42 28.11 48.32
C LEU A 141 -3.68 28.78 49.49
N GLN A 142 -4.41 29.45 50.38
CA GLN A 142 -3.83 30.04 51.59
C GLN A 142 -3.25 28.94 52.52
N THR A 143 -3.98 27.84 52.70
CA THR A 143 -3.52 26.66 53.44
C THR A 143 -2.25 26.07 52.80
N ALA A 144 -2.22 25.99 51.46
CA ALA A 144 -1.06 25.51 50.73
C ALA A 144 0.16 26.43 50.90
N ALA A 145 -0.02 27.76 50.86
CA ALA A 145 1.04 28.73 51.10
C ALA A 145 1.66 28.53 52.50
N ASN A 146 0.82 28.37 53.53
CA ASN A 146 1.25 28.14 54.91
C ASN A 146 2.01 26.81 55.08
N ILE A 147 1.45 25.70 54.59
CA ILE A 147 2.04 24.35 54.78
C ILE A 147 3.32 24.16 53.97
N LEU A 148 3.33 24.65 52.72
CA LEU A 148 4.47 24.48 51.82
C LEU A 148 5.54 25.55 52.00
N ARG A 149 5.28 26.55 52.87
CA ARG A 149 6.12 27.73 53.11
C ARG A 149 6.49 28.40 51.78
N CYS A 150 5.47 28.80 51.02
CA CYS A 150 5.65 29.37 49.69
C CYS A 150 4.71 30.55 49.48
N VAL A 151 5.11 31.45 48.57
CA VAL A 151 4.24 32.53 48.08
C VAL A 151 3.57 32.04 46.81
N ILE A 152 2.26 32.18 46.68
CA ILE A 152 1.51 31.75 45.50
C ILE A 152 0.90 32.96 44.82
N HIS A 153 1.33 33.25 43.59
CA HIS A 153 0.74 34.27 42.74
C HIS A 153 -0.19 33.61 41.72
N VAL A 154 -1.44 34.04 41.69
CA VAL A 154 -2.47 33.56 40.76
C VAL A 154 -2.83 34.68 39.79
N PHE A 155 -2.47 34.49 38.52
CA PHE A 155 -2.77 35.42 37.45
C PHE A 155 -4.05 35.01 36.71
N LYS A 156 -4.87 36.00 36.36
CA LYS A 156 -6.05 35.84 35.49
C LYS A 156 -5.98 36.88 34.38
N THR A 157 -6.34 36.48 33.17
CA THR A 157 -6.60 37.40 32.06
C THR A 157 -8.05 37.21 31.63
N ASP A 158 -8.84 38.28 31.57
CA ASP A 158 -10.22 38.21 31.07
C ASP A 158 -10.27 38.17 29.53
N VAL A 159 -11.48 37.97 28.98
CA VAL A 159 -11.72 37.91 27.52
C VAL A 159 -11.41 39.24 26.83
N SER A 160 -11.47 40.35 27.58
CA SER A 160 -11.14 41.70 27.11
C SER A 160 -9.64 42.03 27.20
N GLY A 161 -8.82 41.13 27.75
CA GLY A 161 -7.37 41.28 27.86
C GLY A 161 -6.89 41.98 29.14
N ASN A 162 -7.77 42.28 30.10
CA ASN A 162 -7.35 42.84 31.39
C ASN A 162 -6.74 41.77 32.28
N ASN A 163 -5.69 42.13 33.02
CA ASN A 163 -4.98 41.23 33.91
C ASN A 163 -5.37 41.48 35.37
N TYR A 164 -5.55 40.39 36.13
CA TYR A 164 -5.83 40.38 37.56
C TYR A 164 -4.82 39.49 38.28
N LEU A 165 -4.48 39.84 39.52
CA LEU A 165 -3.51 39.13 40.36
C LEU A 165 -4.07 38.94 41.77
N CYS A 166 -4.05 37.71 42.26
CA CYS A 166 -4.25 37.37 43.67
C CYS A 166 -2.97 36.72 44.21
N SER A 167 -2.50 37.15 45.38
CA SER A 167 -1.28 36.62 46.02
C SER A 167 -1.61 36.05 47.39
N PHE A 168 -1.05 34.89 47.71
CA PHE A 168 -1.19 34.20 49.00
C PHE A 168 0.18 34.09 49.66
N TYR A 169 0.26 34.53 50.92
CA TYR A 169 1.50 34.66 51.67
C TYR A 169 1.47 33.79 52.93
N PRO A 170 2.59 33.15 53.32
CA PRO A 170 2.68 32.44 54.58
C PRO A 170 2.85 33.39 55.77
N GLU A 171 2.62 32.89 56.98
CA GLU A 171 2.72 33.66 58.25
C GLU A 171 4.17 33.96 58.71
N GLU A 172 5.20 33.42 58.03
CA GLU A 172 6.63 33.60 58.36
C GLU A 172 7.32 34.64 57.45
N ASP A 173 8.56 35.03 57.77
CA ASP A 173 9.37 35.98 56.99
C ASP A 173 9.45 35.60 55.49
N LEU A 174 9.22 36.58 54.63
CA LEU A 174 9.06 36.41 53.18
C LEU A 174 10.39 36.15 52.42
N ASP A 175 11.52 36.36 53.08
CA ASP A 175 12.85 36.25 52.48
C ASP A 175 13.19 34.79 52.13
N ASN A 176 13.71 34.57 50.92
CA ASN A 176 14.15 33.26 50.39
C ASN A 176 13.09 32.16 50.13
N LEU A 177 11.79 32.40 50.36
CA LEU A 177 10.73 31.43 50.06
C LEU A 177 10.55 31.13 48.54
N PRO A 178 10.09 29.95 48.12
CA PRO A 178 9.70 29.68 46.73
C PRO A 178 8.46 30.49 46.32
N ARG A 179 8.51 31.11 45.14
CA ARG A 179 7.37 31.82 44.52
C ARG A 179 6.76 30.93 43.44
N LEU A 180 5.50 30.56 43.64
CA LEU A 180 4.72 29.74 42.70
C LEU A 180 3.85 30.64 41.84
N ILE A 181 3.78 30.33 40.55
CA ILE A 181 3.02 31.11 39.57
C ILE A 181 1.96 30.20 38.99
N LEU A 182 0.70 30.54 39.22
CA LEU A 182 -0.46 29.83 38.72
C LEU A 182 -1.26 30.74 37.81
N PHE A 183 -2.00 30.14 36.87
CA PHE A 183 -2.96 30.85 36.05
C PHE A 183 -4.34 30.21 36.18
N VAL A 184 -5.38 31.03 36.12
CA VAL A 184 -6.78 30.59 36.14
C VAL A 184 -7.45 30.91 34.81
N ARG A 185 -8.14 29.91 34.26
CA ARG A 185 -8.96 30.01 33.05
C ARG A 185 -10.42 29.72 33.38
N LEU A 186 -11.32 30.55 32.86
CA LEU A 186 -12.76 30.36 32.99
C LEU A 186 -13.34 29.89 31.65
N ASP A 187 -14.26 28.93 31.70
CA ASP A 187 -14.93 28.41 30.49
C ASP A 187 -16.08 29.32 30.01
N VAL A 188 -16.47 30.35 30.80
CA VAL A 188 -17.56 31.29 30.49
C VAL A 188 -17.07 32.74 30.59
N ALA A 189 -17.54 33.58 29.66
CA ALA A 189 -17.19 34.99 29.53
C ALA A 189 -17.91 35.87 30.57
N ASP A 190 -17.52 35.80 31.83
CA ASP A 190 -18.02 36.72 32.87
C ASP A 190 -16.90 37.64 33.40
N ASN A 191 -17.21 38.93 33.49
CA ASN A 191 -16.43 39.94 34.21
C ASN A 191 -16.57 39.72 35.73
N MET A 192 -15.97 38.65 36.24
CA MET A 192 -15.96 38.32 37.68
C MET A 192 -14.65 38.77 38.37
N PRO A 193 -14.70 39.17 39.66
CA PRO A 193 -13.51 39.43 40.47
C PRO A 193 -12.61 38.18 40.57
N ALA A 194 -11.32 38.38 40.84
CA ALA A 194 -10.30 37.32 40.78
C ALA A 194 -10.53 36.19 41.80
N GLU A 195 -11.07 36.50 42.98
CA GLU A 195 -11.42 35.53 44.03
C GLU A 195 -12.57 34.59 43.61
N ALA A 196 -13.62 35.12 42.97
CA ALA A 196 -14.73 34.31 42.45
C ALA A 196 -14.29 33.41 41.27
N ALA A 197 -13.26 33.83 40.53
CA ALA A 197 -12.69 33.03 39.44
C ALA A 197 -11.88 31.82 39.94
N ILE A 198 -11.26 31.93 41.12
CA ILE A 198 -10.48 30.86 41.75
C ILE A 198 -11.38 29.67 42.10
N ASP A 199 -12.64 29.90 42.47
CA ASP A 199 -13.59 28.82 42.81
C ASP A 199 -14.18 28.09 41.59
N LYS A 200 -14.34 28.79 40.47
CA LYS A 200 -15.01 28.24 39.26
C LYS A 200 -14.07 27.90 38.10
N GLY A 201 -12.80 28.30 38.18
CA GLY A 201 -11.85 28.19 37.07
C GLY A 201 -11.03 26.90 37.05
N THR A 202 -10.44 26.62 35.89
CA THR A 202 -9.42 25.60 35.69
C THR A 202 -8.03 26.23 35.82
N PHE A 203 -7.11 25.52 36.47
CA PHE A 203 -5.78 26.03 36.77
C PHE A 203 -4.72 25.48 35.82
N SER A 204 -3.66 26.26 35.63
CA SER A 204 -2.39 25.86 35.00
C SER A 204 -1.23 26.47 35.80
N PHE A 205 0.02 26.08 35.51
CA PHE A 205 1.18 26.59 36.26
C PHE A 205 2.30 27.12 35.38
N GLY A 206 3.02 28.11 35.89
CA GLY A 206 4.14 28.77 35.22
C GLY A 206 5.49 28.12 35.52
N ILE A 207 6.33 28.01 34.49
CA ILE A 207 7.76 27.65 34.61
C ILE A 207 8.61 28.79 34.02
N PRO A 208 9.57 29.37 34.77
CA PRO A 208 10.50 30.39 34.27
C PRO A 208 11.22 29.98 32.97
N SER A 209 11.34 30.91 32.02
CA SER A 209 11.92 30.66 30.69
C SER A 209 13.33 30.07 30.73
N GLU A 210 14.19 30.49 31.65
CA GLU A 210 15.58 29.99 31.79
C GLU A 210 15.65 28.47 31.99
N TYR A 211 14.73 27.91 32.78
CA TYR A 211 14.65 26.48 33.06
C TYR A 211 14.02 25.69 31.90
N VAL A 212 13.19 26.35 31.10
CA VAL A 212 12.47 25.75 29.99
C VAL A 212 13.38 25.50 28.78
N ILE A 213 14.37 26.35 28.54
CA ILE A 213 15.30 26.23 27.40
C ILE A 213 15.93 24.82 27.27
N PRO A 214 16.61 24.25 28.30
CA PRO A 214 17.19 22.92 28.18
C PRO A 214 16.14 21.81 28.03
N LEU A 215 14.96 21.97 28.63
CA LEU A 215 13.86 21.00 28.51
C LEU A 215 13.25 20.99 27.11
N ARG A 216 13.03 22.16 26.51
CA ARG A 216 12.57 22.30 25.12
C ARG A 216 13.63 21.82 24.14
N HIS A 217 14.91 22.10 24.38
CA HIS A 217 16.00 21.57 23.57
C HIS A 217 16.00 20.03 23.57
N ALA A 218 15.93 19.40 24.75
CA ALA A 218 15.87 17.94 24.87
C ALA A 218 14.60 17.32 24.23
N ALA A 219 13.46 18.04 24.29
CA ALA A 219 12.24 17.65 23.61
C ALA A 219 12.39 17.72 22.08
N LEU A 220 12.93 18.83 21.57
CA LEU A 220 13.16 19.05 20.14
C LEU A 220 14.08 17.98 19.57
N VAL A 221 15.24 17.72 20.16
CA VAL A 221 16.17 16.64 19.71
C VAL A 221 15.45 15.30 19.62
N HIS A 222 14.66 14.95 20.63
CA HIS A 222 13.92 13.69 20.65
C HIS A 222 12.86 13.62 19.53
N ILE A 223 12.16 14.73 19.26
CA ILE A 223 11.16 14.80 18.18
C ILE A 223 11.84 14.71 16.81
N LEU A 224 12.94 15.42 16.60
CA LEU A 224 13.68 15.42 15.34
C LEU A 224 14.30 14.05 15.03
N LYS A 225 14.84 13.35 16.05
CA LYS A 225 15.29 11.94 15.90
C LYS A 225 14.14 11.04 15.46
N ARG A 226 12.95 11.22 16.05
CA ARG A 226 11.74 10.46 15.67
C ARG A 226 11.19 10.83 14.30
N ALA A 227 11.56 11.99 13.77
CA ALA A 227 11.25 12.39 12.40
C ALA A 227 12.24 11.82 11.36
N ASN A 228 13.19 10.97 11.78
CA ASN A 228 14.25 10.39 10.94
C ASN A 228 15.13 11.45 10.25
N LEU A 229 15.48 12.51 10.97
CA LEU A 229 16.47 13.49 10.52
C LEU A 229 17.89 13.01 10.86
N SER A 230 18.86 13.31 9.99
CA SER A 230 20.27 13.00 10.26
C SER A 230 20.83 13.89 11.37
N GLU A 231 21.92 13.48 12.02
CA GLU A 231 22.57 14.31 13.07
C GLU A 231 22.99 15.70 12.53
N VAL A 232 23.36 15.80 11.24
CA VAL A 232 23.67 17.07 10.57
C VAL A 232 22.41 17.95 10.44
N GLU A 233 21.29 17.37 10.01
CA GLU A 233 20.01 18.08 9.89
C GLU A 233 19.50 18.53 11.26
N ILE A 234 19.67 17.70 12.29
CA ILE A 234 19.30 18.03 13.68
C ILE A 234 20.11 19.25 14.14
N LYS A 235 21.44 19.22 13.98
CA LYS A 235 22.31 20.35 14.36
C LYS A 235 21.89 21.65 13.65
N GLN A 236 21.61 21.59 12.35
CA GLN A 236 21.12 22.74 11.59
C GLN A 236 19.81 23.31 12.13
N VAL A 237 18.87 22.45 12.57
CA VAL A 237 17.61 22.90 13.18
C VAL A 237 17.86 23.53 14.54
N LEU A 238 18.72 22.92 15.37
CA LEU A 238 19.04 23.44 16.70
C LEU A 238 19.70 24.82 16.65
N GLU A 239 20.62 25.06 15.71
CA GLU A 239 21.27 26.37 15.50
C GLU A 239 20.25 27.46 15.10
N ALA A 240 19.28 27.13 14.26
CA ALA A 240 18.30 28.10 13.78
C ALA A 240 17.21 28.47 14.80
N VAL A 241 16.96 27.62 15.80
CA VAL A 241 15.87 27.77 16.79
C VAL A 241 16.35 28.47 18.08
N GLN A 242 17.61 28.94 18.12
CA GLN A 242 18.16 29.64 19.28
C GLN A 242 17.53 31.03 19.54
N ASN A 243 16.84 31.61 18.55
CA ASN A 243 16.19 32.92 18.65
C ASN A 243 14.69 32.79 18.96
N LYS A 244 14.08 33.83 19.56
CA LYS A 244 12.65 33.92 19.92
C LYS A 244 11.64 33.82 18.74
N ASP A 245 12.13 33.56 17.54
CA ASP A 245 11.35 33.53 16.30
C ASP A 245 10.54 32.23 16.14
N ASN A 246 9.45 32.32 15.38
CA ASN A 246 8.62 31.17 15.00
C ASN A 246 9.47 30.10 14.30
N PHE A 247 9.38 28.86 14.78
CA PHE A 247 10.11 27.69 14.27
C PHE A 247 10.02 27.55 12.75
N LEU A 248 8.83 27.78 12.17
CA LEU A 248 8.62 27.73 10.72
C LEU A 248 9.38 28.84 9.99
N PHE A 249 9.34 30.08 10.48
CA PHE A 249 10.02 31.21 9.85
C PHE A 249 11.54 31.07 9.91
N CYS A 250 12.08 30.63 11.05
CA CYS A 250 13.51 30.29 11.16
C CYS A 250 13.94 29.27 10.10
N ARG A 251 13.07 28.29 9.79
CA ARG A 251 13.38 27.29 8.77
C ARG A 251 13.15 27.76 7.35
N LEU A 252 12.14 28.57 7.08
CA LEU A 252 11.92 29.13 5.75
C LEU A 252 13.04 30.09 5.33
N ARG A 253 13.69 30.74 6.30
CA ARG A 253 14.87 31.60 6.08
C ARG A 253 16.19 30.82 5.92
N SER A 254 16.17 29.50 6.06
CA SER A 254 17.37 28.66 6.05
C SER A 254 17.69 28.04 4.68
N SER A 255 18.94 27.59 4.50
CA SER A 255 19.41 26.98 3.24
C SER A 255 18.82 25.59 2.96
N ASN A 256 18.42 24.81 3.98
CA ASN A 256 17.92 23.44 3.81
C ASN A 256 16.41 23.31 4.07
N LEU A 257 15.62 23.64 3.05
CA LEU A 257 14.16 23.59 3.10
C LEU A 257 13.56 22.18 3.07
N GLN A 258 14.34 21.13 2.75
CA GLN A 258 13.84 19.75 2.71
C GLN A 258 13.42 19.23 4.10
N ILE A 259 13.98 19.81 5.16
CA ILE A 259 13.65 19.48 6.55
C ILE A 259 12.15 19.74 6.81
N ILE A 260 11.59 20.85 6.31
CA ILE A 260 10.16 21.16 6.44
C ILE A 260 9.33 20.05 5.81
N SER A 261 9.70 19.62 4.60
CA SER A 261 9.00 18.51 3.93
C SER A 261 9.10 17.18 4.68
N LYS A 262 10.18 16.92 5.45
CA LYS A 262 10.28 15.73 6.29
C LYS A 262 9.41 15.81 7.55
N LEU A 263 9.39 16.97 8.21
CA LEU A 263 8.62 17.19 9.44
C LEU A 263 7.10 17.15 9.19
N TYR A 264 6.64 17.86 8.16
CA TYR A 264 5.21 18.01 7.85
C TYR A 264 4.59 16.79 7.16
N LYS A 265 5.38 15.77 6.81
CA LYS A 265 4.86 14.45 6.37
C LYS A 265 4.07 13.75 7.46
N SER A 266 4.29 14.06 8.74
CA SER A 266 3.61 13.40 9.86
C SER A 266 2.95 14.39 10.79
N ARG A 267 1.60 14.38 10.83
CA ARG A 267 0.83 15.17 11.81
C ARG A 267 1.20 14.85 13.25
N TYR A 268 1.62 13.61 13.53
CA TYR A 268 2.10 13.25 14.86
C TYR A 268 3.35 14.04 15.24
N ILE A 269 4.31 14.19 14.32
CA ILE A 269 5.53 14.97 14.55
C ILE A 269 5.18 16.44 14.76
N ILE A 270 4.33 17.02 13.90
CA ILE A 270 3.90 18.42 14.05
C ILE A 270 3.13 18.66 15.35
N ARG A 271 2.20 17.76 15.71
CA ARG A 271 1.51 17.83 17.01
C ARG A 271 2.50 17.78 18.17
N LYS A 272 3.54 16.93 18.08
CA LYS A 272 4.58 16.86 19.12
C LYS A 272 5.44 18.10 19.20
N LEU A 273 5.74 18.76 18.07
CA LEU A 273 6.42 20.06 18.05
C LEU A 273 5.54 21.14 18.70
N SER A 274 4.24 21.17 18.39
CA SER A 274 3.28 22.07 19.04
C SER A 274 3.15 21.79 20.55
N GLU A 275 3.07 20.53 20.97
CA GLU A 275 3.10 20.12 22.39
C GLU A 275 4.43 20.50 23.08
N ALA A 276 5.53 20.65 22.32
CA ALA A 276 6.82 21.15 22.81
C ALA A 276 6.93 22.68 22.77
N GLY A 277 5.84 23.38 22.46
CA GLY A 277 5.75 24.84 22.46
C GLY A 277 6.35 25.49 21.21
N PHE A 278 6.44 24.79 20.08
CA PHE A 278 6.85 25.38 18.81
C PHE A 278 5.63 25.75 17.97
N GLU A 279 5.61 26.98 17.42
CA GLU A 279 4.60 27.38 16.44
C GLU A 279 4.82 26.59 15.14
N THR A 280 3.75 25.96 14.67
CA THR A 280 3.80 25.03 13.53
C THR A 280 2.62 25.16 12.59
N ASP A 281 1.65 26.04 12.88
CA ASP A 281 0.57 26.35 11.96
C ASP A 281 1.12 27.26 10.84
N PRO A 282 1.08 26.85 9.56
CA PRO A 282 1.54 27.69 8.46
C PRO A 282 0.76 29.00 8.31
N ARG A 283 -0.46 29.08 8.86
CA ARG A 283 -1.32 30.27 8.85
C ARG A 283 -0.94 31.30 9.90
N SER A 284 -0.09 30.93 10.87
CA SER A 284 0.45 31.89 11.85
C SER A 284 1.26 32.96 11.13
N THR A 285 1.14 34.21 11.60
CA THR A 285 1.80 35.38 11.00
C THR A 285 3.05 35.78 11.79
N ASP A 286 3.99 36.40 11.10
CA ASP A 286 5.11 37.10 11.72
C ASP A 286 4.70 38.48 12.29
N GLU A 287 5.68 39.22 12.78
CA GLU A 287 5.54 40.58 13.31
C GLU A 287 4.95 41.58 12.29
N PHE A 288 5.06 41.30 10.98
CA PHE A 288 4.53 42.11 9.90
C PHE A 288 3.12 41.65 9.45
N GLY A 289 2.55 40.64 10.10
CA GLY A 289 1.25 40.09 9.74
C GLY A 289 1.28 39.18 8.50
N LEU A 290 2.46 38.69 8.09
CA LEU A 290 2.65 37.82 6.93
C LEU A 290 2.81 36.36 7.37
N SER A 291 2.10 35.45 6.71
CA SER A 291 2.10 34.02 7.06
C SER A 291 3.27 33.25 6.44
N SER A 292 3.39 31.96 6.77
CA SER A 292 4.39 31.08 6.16
C SER A 292 4.18 30.93 4.64
N PHE A 293 2.96 31.15 4.16
CA PHE A 293 2.65 31.09 2.73
C PHE A 293 3.34 32.22 1.97
N TYR A 294 3.28 33.47 2.44
CA TYR A 294 4.01 34.60 1.87
C TYR A 294 5.50 34.27 1.67
N HIS A 295 6.16 33.77 2.72
CA HIS A 295 7.58 33.41 2.70
C HIS A 295 7.89 32.26 1.72
N CYS A 296 6.89 31.46 1.36
CA CYS A 296 7.02 30.41 0.35
C CYS A 296 6.74 30.87 -1.08
N MET A 297 6.06 32.01 -1.29
CA MET A 297 5.57 32.41 -2.62
C MET A 297 6.69 32.70 -3.61
N ASN A 298 7.85 33.16 -3.16
CA ASN A 298 9.01 33.39 -4.03
C ASN A 298 9.97 32.19 -4.12
N LEU A 299 9.67 31.06 -3.45
CA LEU A 299 10.59 29.93 -3.51
C LEU A 299 10.62 29.32 -4.93
N PRO A 300 11.80 28.92 -5.42
CA PRO A 300 11.95 28.30 -6.73
C PRO A 300 11.26 26.93 -6.81
N HIS A 301 10.94 26.32 -5.66
CA HIS A 301 10.34 25.00 -5.56
C HIS A 301 9.03 25.05 -4.77
N SER A 302 7.94 24.58 -5.37
CA SER A 302 6.62 24.53 -4.75
C SER A 302 6.46 23.39 -3.73
N ASN A 303 7.44 22.49 -3.57
CA ASN A 303 7.33 21.34 -2.67
C ASN A 303 6.99 21.74 -1.23
N VAL A 304 7.64 22.77 -0.70
CA VAL A 304 7.39 23.26 0.67
C VAL A 304 6.01 23.87 0.75
N LEU A 305 5.68 24.79 -0.18
CA LEU A 305 4.36 25.43 -0.28
C LEU A 305 3.23 24.40 -0.34
N ARG A 306 3.37 23.38 -1.20
CA ARG A 306 2.44 22.27 -1.35
C ARG A 306 2.24 21.52 -0.04
N VAL A 307 3.33 21.15 0.64
CA VAL A 307 3.27 20.41 1.92
C VAL A 307 2.58 21.24 3.01
N LEU A 308 2.92 22.53 3.12
CA LEU A 308 2.29 23.42 4.10
C LEU A 308 0.80 23.65 3.80
N TYR A 309 0.43 23.81 2.54
CA TYR A 309 -0.96 23.96 2.12
C TYR A 309 -1.81 22.70 2.40
N TYR A 310 -1.32 21.52 2.03
CA TYR A 310 -2.03 20.26 2.32
C TYR A 310 -2.13 19.99 3.83
N PHE A 311 -1.13 20.44 4.61
CA PHE A 311 -1.19 20.38 6.06
C PHE A 311 -2.26 21.31 6.63
N SER A 312 -2.29 22.58 6.22
CA SER A 312 -3.21 23.59 6.76
C SER A 312 -4.68 23.32 6.41
N THR A 313 -4.96 22.80 5.22
CA THR A 313 -6.32 22.54 4.71
C THR A 313 -6.91 21.22 5.14
N ASN A 314 -6.13 20.37 5.82
CA ASN A 314 -6.50 19.00 6.16
C ASN A 314 -6.93 18.08 4.99
N SER A 315 -6.68 18.49 3.75
CA SER A 315 -7.30 17.90 2.55
C SER A 315 -6.89 16.45 2.22
N ILE A 316 -5.81 15.93 2.80
CA ILE A 316 -5.42 14.50 2.69
C ILE A 316 -6.38 13.58 3.46
N MET A 317 -7.10 14.08 4.48
CA MET A 317 -8.02 13.27 5.30
C MET A 317 -9.38 13.00 4.65
N VAL A 318 -9.70 13.64 3.52
CA VAL A 318 -10.99 13.50 2.83
C VAL A 318 -11.32 12.04 2.46
N ILE A 319 -10.27 11.26 2.19
CA ILE A 319 -10.34 9.85 1.78
C ILE A 319 -10.54 8.92 2.98
N ASP A 320 -10.40 9.44 4.20
CA ASP A 320 -10.56 8.66 5.41
C ASP A 320 -12.03 8.61 5.83
N LYS A 321 -12.63 7.41 5.76
CA LYS A 321 -14.05 7.17 6.08
C LYS A 321 -14.45 7.52 7.51
N THR A 322 -13.51 7.88 8.38
CA THR A 322 -13.76 8.09 9.81
C THR A 322 -13.51 9.54 10.26
N VAL A 323 -13.39 10.49 9.33
CA VAL A 323 -13.36 11.91 9.71
C VAL A 323 -14.68 12.24 10.40
N SER A 324 -14.62 12.39 11.72
CA SER A 324 -15.77 12.59 12.60
C SER A 324 -16.34 14.01 12.54
N ASN A 325 -15.65 14.95 11.87
CA ASN A 325 -16.10 16.34 11.78
C ASN A 325 -15.70 16.96 10.43
N THR A 326 -16.64 16.97 9.49
CA THR A 326 -16.49 17.56 8.15
C THR A 326 -16.36 19.08 8.19
N ASN A 327 -16.96 19.72 9.20
CA ASN A 327 -16.89 21.17 9.42
C ASN A 327 -15.46 21.65 9.69
N ASP A 328 -14.62 20.83 10.35
CA ASP A 328 -13.22 21.18 10.64
C ASP A 328 -12.36 21.29 9.36
N ILE A 329 -12.69 20.53 8.31
CA ILE A 329 -11.98 20.60 7.02
C ILE A 329 -12.40 21.85 6.25
N MET A 330 -13.71 22.16 6.26
CA MET A 330 -14.24 23.35 5.61
C MET A 330 -13.69 24.64 6.26
N ASP A 331 -13.73 24.71 7.59
CA ASP A 331 -13.12 25.80 8.36
C ASP A 331 -11.61 25.93 8.09
N ALA A 332 -10.90 24.80 7.99
CA ALA A 332 -9.47 24.80 7.68
C ALA A 332 -9.17 25.35 6.26
N LEU A 333 -10.00 25.02 5.27
CA LEU A 333 -9.91 25.58 3.91
C LEU A 333 -10.16 27.09 3.92
N ASP A 334 -11.23 27.53 4.57
CA ASP A 334 -11.63 28.94 4.65
C ASP A 334 -10.55 29.78 5.35
N LYS A 335 -10.04 29.32 6.51
CA LYS A 335 -8.92 29.97 7.23
C LYS A 335 -7.63 30.00 6.41
N THR A 336 -7.35 28.96 5.62
CA THR A 336 -6.17 28.95 4.75
C THR A 336 -6.33 29.97 3.61
N ALA A 337 -7.51 30.05 3.00
CA ALA A 337 -7.78 31.02 1.95
C ALA A 337 -7.74 32.46 2.49
N GLU A 338 -8.26 32.70 3.69
CA GLU A 338 -8.18 33.99 4.37
C GLU A 338 -6.72 34.40 4.63
N ALA A 339 -5.88 33.50 5.13
CA ALA A 339 -4.45 33.77 5.33
C ALA A 339 -3.75 34.15 4.02
N LEU A 340 -4.03 33.43 2.92
CA LEU A 340 -3.48 33.75 1.59
C LEU A 340 -3.95 35.13 1.06
N ARG A 341 -5.24 35.47 1.24
CA ARG A 341 -5.77 36.79 0.86
C ARG A 341 -5.15 37.91 1.70
N LYS A 342 -5.00 37.68 3.00
CA LYS A 342 -4.38 38.63 3.92
C LYS A 342 -2.92 38.88 3.56
N ASP A 343 -2.14 37.83 3.28
CA ASP A 343 -0.76 37.97 2.80
C ASP A 343 -0.69 38.81 1.52
N CYS A 344 -1.61 38.57 0.57
CA CYS A 344 -1.69 39.35 -0.66
C CYS A 344 -2.02 40.83 -0.40
N HIS A 345 -2.97 41.11 0.49
CA HIS A 345 -3.37 42.47 0.86
C HIS A 345 -2.26 43.21 1.62
N VAL A 346 -1.76 42.62 2.72
CA VAL A 346 -0.73 43.21 3.60
C VAL A 346 0.56 43.49 2.83
N SER A 347 0.95 42.60 1.92
CA SER A 347 2.15 42.78 1.09
C SER A 347 1.95 43.69 -0.13
N SER A 348 0.78 44.32 -0.27
CA SER A 348 0.38 45.12 -1.43
C SER A 348 0.59 44.36 -2.75
N ASN A 349 0.02 43.17 -2.88
CA ASN A 349 0.23 42.25 -4.01
C ASN A 349 1.71 41.91 -4.24
N PHE A 350 2.43 41.62 -3.16
CA PHE A 350 3.84 41.21 -3.18
C PHE A 350 4.80 42.22 -3.82
N ILE A 351 4.48 43.53 -3.80
CA ILE A 351 5.29 44.58 -4.44
C ILE A 351 6.76 44.54 -3.99
N HIS A 352 7.01 44.24 -2.72
CA HIS A 352 8.35 44.18 -2.12
C HIS A 352 9.25 43.05 -2.66
N LEU A 353 8.71 42.07 -3.41
CA LEU A 353 9.49 41.01 -4.05
C LEU A 353 10.14 41.44 -5.39
N GLY A 354 9.99 42.71 -5.80
CA GLY A 354 10.65 43.26 -6.98
C GLY A 354 10.26 42.53 -8.28
N LYS A 355 11.23 41.93 -8.98
CA LYS A 355 11.02 41.23 -10.26
C LYS A 355 10.15 39.98 -10.11
N ASP A 356 10.09 39.40 -8.92
CA ASP A 356 9.36 38.15 -8.68
C ASP A 356 7.89 38.36 -8.27
N LYS A 357 7.45 39.61 -8.09
CA LYS A 357 6.08 39.94 -7.64
C LYS A 357 5.00 39.29 -8.51
N ILE A 358 5.18 39.30 -9.84
CA ILE A 358 4.20 38.77 -10.80
C ILE A 358 4.08 37.25 -10.64
N PHE A 359 5.20 36.59 -10.38
CA PHE A 359 5.24 35.15 -10.18
C PHE A 359 4.58 34.75 -8.86
N ALA A 360 4.95 35.41 -7.75
CA ALA A 360 4.35 35.20 -6.44
C ALA A 360 2.83 35.46 -6.44
N PHE A 361 2.40 36.56 -7.08
CA PHE A 361 0.98 36.91 -7.22
C PHE A 361 0.20 35.86 -8.01
N LYS A 362 0.70 35.44 -9.19
CA LYS A 362 0.07 34.37 -10.00
C LYS A 362 -0.04 33.05 -9.24
N ARG A 363 1.00 32.69 -8.48
CA ARG A 363 1.01 31.48 -7.65
C ARG A 363 -0.01 31.55 -6.51
N CYS A 364 -0.13 32.70 -5.85
CA CYS A 364 -1.13 32.94 -4.81
C CYS A 364 -2.56 32.80 -5.37
N LEU A 365 -2.86 33.42 -6.52
CA LEU A 365 -4.16 33.27 -7.19
C LEU A 365 -4.42 31.82 -7.62
N GLY A 366 -3.39 31.12 -8.10
CA GLY A 366 -3.41 29.69 -8.38
C GLY A 366 -3.89 28.85 -7.19
N LEU A 367 -3.31 29.08 -6.02
CA LEU A 367 -3.69 28.38 -4.79
C LEU A 367 -5.09 28.75 -4.31
N LEU A 368 -5.49 30.02 -4.40
CA LEU A 368 -6.84 30.44 -4.02
C LEU A 368 -7.91 29.78 -4.91
N ARG A 369 -7.68 29.72 -6.22
CA ARG A 369 -8.57 29.03 -7.16
C ARG A 369 -8.65 27.53 -6.88
N PHE A 370 -7.52 26.89 -6.58
CA PHE A 370 -7.50 25.48 -6.19
C PHE A 370 -8.23 25.24 -4.86
N ASN A 371 -8.07 26.13 -3.88
CA ASN A 371 -8.77 26.07 -2.60
C ASN A 371 -10.28 26.14 -2.79
N GLU A 372 -10.75 27.04 -3.65
CA GLU A 372 -12.16 27.17 -4.01
C GLU A 372 -12.72 25.89 -4.65
N PHE A 373 -11.98 25.29 -5.61
CA PHE A 373 -12.33 24.00 -6.18
C PHE A 373 -12.45 22.91 -5.11
N GLN A 374 -11.46 22.80 -4.21
CA GLN A 374 -11.51 21.83 -3.12
C GLN A 374 -12.73 22.05 -2.24
N ARG A 375 -13.02 23.30 -1.86
CA ARG A 375 -14.18 23.65 -1.05
C ARG A 375 -15.49 23.24 -1.71
N LYS A 376 -15.67 23.51 -3.01
CA LYS A 376 -16.88 23.12 -3.76
C LYS A 376 -17.08 21.61 -3.81
N VAL A 377 -16.04 20.86 -4.20
CA VAL A 377 -16.10 19.40 -4.31
C VAL A 377 -16.35 18.75 -2.95
N LEU A 378 -15.67 19.22 -1.91
CA LEU A 378 -15.80 18.66 -0.57
C LEU A 378 -17.14 18.99 0.08
N HIS A 379 -17.66 20.20 -0.11
CA HIS A 379 -18.99 20.54 0.34
C HIS A 379 -20.04 19.57 -0.23
N GLN A 380 -19.98 19.29 -1.54
CA GLN A 380 -20.91 18.36 -2.20
C GLN A 380 -20.74 16.92 -1.70
N ILE A 381 -19.51 16.46 -1.51
CA ILE A 381 -19.23 15.13 -0.93
C ILE A 381 -19.78 15.04 0.51
N PHE A 382 -19.55 16.05 1.35
CA PHE A 382 -19.95 16.04 2.75
C PHE A 382 -21.44 16.23 2.95
N SER A 383 -22.14 16.98 2.08
CA SER A 383 -23.60 17.09 2.12
C SER A 383 -24.31 15.75 1.84
N MET A 384 -23.61 14.78 1.24
CA MET A 384 -24.17 13.48 0.84
C MET A 384 -23.65 12.31 1.69
N LYS A 385 -22.74 12.54 2.64
CA LYS A 385 -22.14 11.47 3.45
C LYS A 385 -23.00 11.16 4.69
N GLU A 386 -23.75 10.05 4.62
CA GLU A 386 -24.28 9.32 5.78
C GLU A 386 -23.39 8.11 6.12
N GLU A 387 -23.62 7.44 7.26
CA GLU A 387 -22.80 6.29 7.73
C GLU A 387 -22.70 5.14 6.71
N GLN A 388 -23.65 5.05 5.76
CA GLN A 388 -23.59 4.18 4.57
C GLN A 388 -23.99 4.95 3.31
N ILE A 389 -23.06 5.13 2.38
CA ILE A 389 -23.30 5.80 1.09
C ILE A 389 -23.97 4.80 0.13
N THR A 390 -25.15 5.12 -0.40
CA THR A 390 -25.82 4.32 -1.43
C THR A 390 -25.11 4.42 -2.78
N ILE A 391 -25.34 3.48 -3.69
CA ILE A 391 -24.77 3.52 -5.06
C ILE A 391 -25.19 4.82 -5.78
N GLU A 392 -26.44 5.25 -5.62
CA GLU A 392 -26.95 6.48 -6.25
C GLU A 392 -26.31 7.75 -5.66
N GLN A 393 -26.07 7.79 -4.34
CA GLN A 393 -25.31 8.88 -3.71
C GLN A 393 -23.86 8.88 -4.20
N GLN A 394 -23.25 7.70 -4.31
CA GLN A 394 -21.89 7.54 -4.83
C GLN A 394 -21.78 8.03 -6.28
N LYS A 395 -22.80 7.73 -7.11
CA LYS A 395 -22.92 8.15 -8.52
C LYS A 395 -23.01 9.67 -8.63
N THR A 396 -23.85 10.26 -7.79
CA THR A 396 -23.99 11.72 -7.67
C THR A 396 -22.67 12.39 -7.26
N ILE A 397 -21.96 11.80 -6.28
CA ILE A 397 -20.62 12.26 -5.86
C ILE A 397 -19.64 12.20 -7.03
N MET A 398 -19.60 11.10 -7.79
CA MET A 398 -18.71 10.97 -8.94
C MET A 398 -19.01 12.03 -10.01
N ILE A 399 -20.28 12.19 -10.39
CA ILE A 399 -20.71 13.20 -11.37
C ILE A 399 -20.31 14.61 -10.89
N SER A 400 -20.52 14.90 -9.61
CA SER A 400 -20.10 16.17 -8.98
C SER A 400 -18.60 16.41 -9.14
N ILE A 401 -17.75 15.43 -8.79
CA ILE A 401 -16.29 15.54 -8.93
C ILE A 401 -15.89 15.85 -10.38
N LEU A 402 -16.46 15.12 -11.33
CA LEU A 402 -16.13 15.28 -12.76
C LEU A 402 -16.61 16.64 -13.31
N ASN A 403 -17.80 17.09 -12.93
CA ASN A 403 -18.33 18.40 -13.34
C ASN A 403 -17.48 19.56 -12.80
N ASN A 404 -17.10 19.52 -11.52
CA ASN A 404 -16.22 20.53 -10.96
C ASN A 404 -14.83 20.47 -11.61
N TYR A 405 -14.31 19.29 -11.92
CA TYR A 405 -13.04 19.17 -12.64
C TYR A 405 -13.12 19.82 -14.02
N GLN A 406 -14.23 19.64 -14.75
CA GLN A 406 -14.48 20.30 -16.03
C GLN A 406 -14.56 21.83 -15.88
N GLU A 407 -15.28 22.35 -14.88
CA GLU A 407 -15.42 23.79 -14.61
C GLU A 407 -14.05 24.45 -14.33
N TYR A 408 -13.23 23.79 -13.51
CA TYR A 408 -11.92 24.29 -13.09
C TYR A 408 -10.77 23.85 -14.01
N PHE A 409 -11.06 23.08 -15.07
CA PHE A 409 -10.04 22.47 -15.93
C PHE A 409 -9.13 23.50 -16.57
N TYR A 410 -9.64 24.69 -16.87
CA TYR A 410 -8.87 25.83 -17.36
C TYR A 410 -8.77 26.91 -16.28
N TYR A 411 -7.60 27.55 -16.18
CA TYR A 411 -7.32 28.60 -15.22
C TYR A 411 -8.02 29.91 -15.61
N TYR A 412 -7.77 30.46 -16.81
CA TYR A 412 -8.53 31.59 -17.37
C TYR A 412 -8.35 31.67 -18.90
N SER A 413 -9.42 31.48 -19.70
CA SER A 413 -9.57 32.24 -20.97
C SER A 413 -10.93 32.08 -21.66
N PRO A 414 -11.73 33.15 -21.76
CA PRO A 414 -12.68 33.35 -22.87
C PRO A 414 -12.00 33.78 -24.20
N HIS A 415 -10.66 33.86 -24.26
CA HIS A 415 -9.90 34.37 -25.41
C HIS A 415 -8.87 33.39 -26.03
N ALA A 416 -8.53 32.28 -25.38
CA ALA A 416 -7.73 31.21 -25.96
C ALA A 416 -8.66 30.30 -26.76
N LYS A 417 -8.94 30.71 -28.00
CA LYS A 417 -9.82 29.95 -28.92
C LYS A 417 -9.08 28.79 -29.59
N ASP A 418 -7.75 28.75 -29.53
CA ASP A 418 -6.90 27.74 -30.15
C ASP A 418 -6.14 26.87 -29.13
N GLU A 419 -5.78 25.65 -29.54
CA GLU A 419 -5.08 24.67 -28.69
C GLU A 419 -3.74 25.22 -28.15
N PHE A 420 -3.08 26.09 -28.92
CA PHE A 420 -1.80 26.66 -28.53
C PHE A 420 -1.92 27.74 -27.44
N GLY A 421 -2.99 28.54 -27.46
CA GLY A 421 -3.32 29.47 -26.38
C GLY A 421 -3.57 28.74 -25.07
N LEU A 422 -4.33 27.64 -25.10
CA LEU A 422 -4.62 26.79 -23.94
C LEU A 422 -3.34 26.12 -23.40
N PHE A 423 -2.47 25.65 -24.29
CA PHE A 423 -1.17 25.11 -23.90
C PHE A 423 -0.26 26.15 -23.22
N ARG A 424 -0.25 27.40 -23.69
CA ARG A 424 0.52 28.48 -23.05
C ARG A 424 0.01 28.76 -21.64
N ASP A 425 -1.30 28.79 -21.45
CA ASP A 425 -1.92 28.94 -20.14
C ASP A 425 -1.54 27.77 -19.21
N PHE A 426 -1.55 26.54 -19.72
CA PHE A 426 -1.07 25.35 -19.02
C PHE A 426 0.36 25.49 -18.49
N ILE A 427 1.29 25.99 -19.32
CA ILE A 427 2.67 26.24 -18.89
C ILE A 427 2.72 27.33 -17.82
N GLN A 428 1.99 28.41 -18.01
CA GLN A 428 1.99 29.57 -17.13
C GLN A 428 1.47 29.25 -15.72
N HIS A 429 0.45 28.39 -15.64
CA HIS A 429 -0.24 28.02 -14.40
C HIS A 429 -0.02 26.55 -14.01
N CYS A 430 1.10 25.95 -14.44
CA CYS A 430 1.42 24.54 -14.24
C CYS A 430 1.28 24.02 -12.78
N GLU A 431 1.60 24.83 -11.77
CA GLU A 431 1.44 24.41 -10.36
C GLU A 431 -0.02 24.26 -9.94
N TYR A 432 -0.90 25.14 -10.43
CA TYR A 432 -2.34 25.02 -10.21
C TYR A 432 -2.87 23.74 -10.85
N TYR A 433 -2.49 23.48 -12.11
CA TYR A 433 -2.91 22.28 -12.83
C TYR A 433 -2.41 21.00 -12.15
N GLU A 434 -1.16 20.97 -11.68
CA GLU A 434 -0.65 19.82 -10.93
C GLU A 434 -1.42 19.59 -9.61
N TYR A 435 -1.84 20.64 -8.89
CA TYR A 435 -2.67 20.46 -7.69
C TYR A 435 -4.07 19.95 -8.01
N LEU A 436 -4.70 20.54 -9.04
CA LEU A 436 -6.02 20.16 -9.53
C LEU A 436 -6.04 18.68 -9.95
N ASP A 437 -5.15 18.30 -10.87
CA ASP A 437 -5.11 16.97 -11.46
C ASP A 437 -4.80 15.90 -10.40
N ASN A 438 -3.85 16.15 -9.48
CA ASN A 438 -3.51 15.20 -8.41
C ASN A 438 -4.68 15.00 -7.43
N PHE A 439 -5.36 16.08 -7.04
CA PHE A 439 -6.50 15.98 -6.11
C PHE A 439 -7.69 15.28 -6.76
N THR A 440 -8.03 15.62 -8.00
CA THR A 440 -9.08 14.94 -8.76
C THR A 440 -8.78 13.47 -8.95
N SER A 441 -7.53 13.11 -9.29
CA SER A 441 -7.11 11.71 -9.46
C SER A 441 -7.36 10.89 -8.19
N LEU A 442 -7.00 11.44 -7.02
CA LEU A 442 -7.21 10.79 -5.73
C LEU A 442 -8.70 10.59 -5.41
N LEU A 443 -9.52 11.60 -5.65
CA LEU A 443 -10.97 11.51 -5.44
C LEU A 443 -11.62 10.54 -6.43
N PHE A 444 -11.21 10.57 -7.68
CA PHE A 444 -11.69 9.65 -8.71
C PHE A 444 -11.45 8.20 -8.28
N PHE A 445 -10.20 7.82 -7.98
CA PHE A 445 -9.88 6.45 -7.57
C PHE A 445 -10.63 6.00 -6.32
N HIS A 446 -10.81 6.88 -5.34
CA HIS A 446 -11.59 6.55 -4.15
C HIS A 446 -13.05 6.23 -4.51
N ASN A 447 -13.65 7.02 -5.39
CA ASN A 447 -15.07 6.91 -5.69
C ASN A 447 -15.38 5.93 -6.83
N PHE A 448 -14.36 5.42 -7.52
CA PHE A 448 -14.49 4.58 -8.71
C PHE A 448 -14.86 3.12 -8.41
N SER A 449 -14.26 2.53 -7.37
CA SER A 449 -14.35 1.07 -7.11
C SER A 449 -15.77 0.50 -6.99
N PRO A 450 -16.76 1.19 -6.39
CA PRO A 450 -18.11 0.64 -6.23
C PRO A 450 -18.85 0.37 -7.55
N PHE A 451 -18.47 1.02 -8.65
CA PHE A 451 -19.21 0.94 -9.91
C PHE A 451 -18.82 -0.21 -10.83
N ILE A 452 -17.70 -0.88 -10.57
CA ILE A 452 -17.11 -1.86 -11.50
C ILE A 452 -17.98 -3.13 -11.67
N GLY A 453 -18.89 -3.37 -10.72
CA GLY A 453 -19.76 -4.55 -10.73
C GLY A 453 -21.23 -4.28 -11.03
N LEU A 454 -21.62 -3.04 -11.38
CA LEU A 454 -23.02 -2.62 -11.48
C LEU A 454 -23.44 -2.25 -12.91
N VAL A 455 -22.60 -2.52 -13.90
CA VAL A 455 -22.54 -1.69 -15.09
C VAL A 455 -22.47 -2.55 -16.36
N ASP A 456 -23.32 -2.25 -17.33
CA ASP A 456 -23.41 -2.87 -18.67
C ASP A 456 -22.10 -2.72 -19.48
N GLY A 457 -21.88 -3.58 -20.47
CA GLY A 457 -20.66 -3.66 -21.28
C GLY A 457 -20.28 -2.36 -21.99
N ARG A 458 -21.26 -1.49 -22.32
CA ARG A 458 -21.00 -0.17 -22.94
C ARG A 458 -20.29 0.79 -21.98
N ILE A 459 -20.79 0.91 -20.77
CA ILE A 459 -20.25 1.81 -19.75
C ILE A 459 -18.91 1.26 -19.23
N LEU A 460 -18.73 -0.08 -19.20
CA LEU A 460 -17.45 -0.70 -18.88
C LEU A 460 -16.32 -0.22 -19.82
N ASN A 461 -16.61 -0.07 -21.11
CA ASN A 461 -15.63 0.47 -22.07
C ASN A 461 -15.30 1.95 -21.82
N ILE A 462 -16.30 2.77 -21.47
CA ILE A 462 -16.10 4.18 -21.10
C ILE A 462 -15.24 4.26 -19.82
N TYR A 463 -15.53 3.42 -18.83
CA TYR A 463 -14.73 3.31 -17.62
C TYR A 463 -13.27 2.95 -17.91
N SER A 464 -13.05 1.94 -18.75
CA SER A 464 -11.73 1.54 -19.23
C SER A 464 -10.99 2.71 -19.90
N ASN A 465 -11.65 3.45 -20.79
CA ASN A 465 -11.08 4.62 -21.44
C ASN A 465 -10.66 5.72 -20.46
N VAL A 466 -11.44 5.94 -19.39
CA VAL A 466 -11.11 6.93 -18.35
C VAL A 466 -9.93 6.48 -17.50
N ILE A 467 -9.87 5.20 -17.08
CA ILE A 467 -8.71 4.67 -16.34
C ILE A 467 -7.44 4.82 -17.19
N SER A 468 -7.52 4.48 -18.48
CA SER A 468 -6.36 4.53 -19.37
C SER A 468 -5.88 5.95 -19.61
N SER A 469 -6.77 6.90 -19.89
CA SER A 469 -6.37 8.31 -20.06
C SER A 469 -5.87 8.94 -18.76
N LEU A 470 -6.41 8.56 -17.60
CA LEU A 470 -5.88 8.96 -16.30
C LEU A 470 -4.46 8.43 -16.08
N THR A 471 -4.25 7.14 -16.35
CA THR A 471 -2.94 6.49 -16.23
C THR A 471 -1.90 7.16 -17.13
N LEU A 472 -2.25 7.45 -18.37
CA LEU A 472 -1.39 8.17 -19.32
C LEU A 472 -1.11 9.61 -18.89
N THR A 473 -2.08 10.30 -18.28
CA THR A 473 -1.90 11.65 -17.72
C THR A 473 -0.90 11.64 -16.56
N VAL A 474 -1.00 10.65 -15.65
CA VAL A 474 -0.06 10.51 -14.54
C VAL A 474 1.35 10.15 -15.05
N LEU A 475 1.45 9.18 -15.96
CA LEU A 475 2.73 8.74 -16.52
C LEU A 475 3.41 9.85 -17.34
N SER A 476 2.67 10.57 -18.16
CA SER A 476 3.23 11.69 -18.95
C SER A 476 3.73 12.82 -18.05
N ASN A 477 3.04 13.15 -16.96
CA ASN A 477 3.54 14.12 -15.98
C ASN A 477 4.82 13.65 -15.27
N TYR A 478 4.97 12.34 -15.03
CA TYR A 478 6.18 11.76 -14.46
C TYR A 478 7.36 11.80 -15.43
N LEU A 479 7.15 11.43 -16.70
CA LEU A 479 8.19 11.39 -17.74
C LEU A 479 8.58 12.78 -18.26
N PHE A 480 7.62 13.71 -18.30
CA PHE A 480 7.80 15.08 -18.77
C PHE A 480 7.47 16.11 -17.66
N PRO A 481 8.22 16.11 -16.55
CA PRO A 481 7.96 16.98 -15.41
C PRO A 481 8.26 18.45 -15.74
N LYS A 482 7.74 19.37 -14.91
CA LYS A 482 8.04 20.79 -15.00
C LYS A 482 9.54 21.02 -14.76
N PHE A 483 10.22 21.71 -15.67
CA PHE A 483 11.64 22.04 -15.49
C PHE A 483 11.84 23.13 -14.43
N LYS A 484 12.83 22.93 -13.56
CA LYS A 484 13.30 23.92 -12.58
C LYS A 484 13.90 25.11 -13.34
N HIS A 485 13.30 26.29 -13.20
CA HIS A 485 13.93 27.54 -13.61
C HIS A 485 15.06 27.84 -12.62
N GLY A 486 16.24 28.25 -13.11
CA GLY A 486 17.29 28.77 -12.24
C GLY A 486 16.86 30.10 -11.63
N ILE A 487 17.20 30.33 -10.35
CA ILE A 487 16.86 31.52 -9.54
C ILE A 487 17.34 32.84 -10.20
N HIS A 488 18.29 32.77 -11.13
CA HIS A 488 18.86 33.93 -11.83
C HIS A 488 18.55 33.97 -13.33
N CYS A 489 17.42 33.43 -13.79
CA CYS A 489 16.94 33.72 -15.14
C CYS A 489 16.35 35.14 -15.17
N SER A 490 17.22 36.16 -15.07
CA SER A 490 16.87 37.58 -15.06
C SER A 490 16.21 38.08 -16.35
N ASN A 491 16.08 37.22 -17.37
CA ASN A 491 15.37 37.45 -18.63
C ASN A 491 14.05 36.66 -18.76
N CYS A 492 13.56 35.97 -17.71
CA CYS A 492 12.35 35.13 -17.79
C CYS A 492 11.05 35.85 -17.40
N THR A 493 11.00 37.17 -17.56
CA THR A 493 9.75 37.92 -17.57
C THR A 493 9.25 38.08 -19.00
N PHE A 494 8.37 37.17 -19.41
CA PHE A 494 7.36 37.38 -20.45
C PHE A 494 7.74 37.85 -21.88
N HIS A 495 9.00 38.04 -22.27
CA HIS A 495 9.35 38.24 -23.69
C HIS A 495 10.74 37.74 -24.14
N ARG A 496 10.67 36.92 -25.20
CA ARG A 496 11.65 36.65 -26.28
C ARG A 496 12.82 35.69 -26.01
N LYS A 497 12.53 34.43 -26.37
CA LYS A 497 13.25 33.57 -27.34
C LYS A 497 14.33 32.59 -26.84
N ALA A 498 14.99 32.78 -25.69
CA ALA A 498 16.15 31.92 -25.36
C ALA A 498 15.84 30.68 -24.51
N CYS A 499 15.06 30.79 -23.42
CA CYS A 499 14.81 29.65 -22.52
C CYS A 499 13.58 28.79 -22.92
N GLU A 500 12.69 29.37 -23.75
CA GLU A 500 11.28 28.99 -23.82
C GLU A 500 10.90 27.90 -24.84
N ASN A 501 11.67 27.61 -25.90
CA ASN A 501 11.11 26.80 -26.99
C ASN A 501 11.32 25.28 -26.87
N LYS A 502 12.54 24.78 -26.64
CA LYS A 502 12.77 23.32 -26.72
C LYS A 502 12.22 22.51 -25.55
N ARG A 503 12.22 23.07 -24.32
CA ARG A 503 11.91 22.31 -23.09
C ARG A 503 10.44 22.44 -22.68
N ASN A 504 9.86 23.63 -22.75
CA ASN A 504 8.42 23.79 -22.48
C ASN A 504 7.58 23.07 -23.53
N SER A 505 8.00 23.02 -24.80
CA SER A 505 7.32 22.23 -25.84
C SER A 505 7.10 20.76 -25.49
N GLN A 506 7.93 20.16 -24.62
CA GLN A 506 7.73 18.77 -24.17
C GLN A 506 6.49 18.61 -23.29
N ARG A 507 6.15 19.65 -22.53
CA ARG A 507 4.95 19.68 -21.68
C ARG A 507 3.65 19.69 -22.47
N PHE A 508 3.72 19.83 -23.80
CA PHE A 508 2.57 19.60 -24.66
C PHE A 508 2.09 18.15 -24.60
N ILE A 509 3.00 17.19 -24.33
CA ILE A 509 2.65 15.77 -24.18
C ILE A 509 1.73 15.58 -22.95
N PRO A 510 2.11 15.99 -21.71
CA PRO A 510 1.19 16.00 -20.57
C PRO A 510 -0.10 16.78 -20.82
N PHE A 511 -0.03 17.95 -21.46
CA PHE A 511 -1.21 18.75 -21.79
C PHE A 511 -2.19 17.98 -22.70
N HIS A 512 -1.69 17.28 -23.71
CA HIS A 512 -2.49 16.47 -24.61
C HIS A 512 -3.20 15.33 -23.86
N TYR A 513 -2.46 14.53 -23.08
CA TYR A 513 -3.07 13.43 -22.31
C TYR A 513 -4.06 13.92 -21.26
N ARG A 514 -3.78 15.05 -20.62
CA ARG A 514 -4.71 15.73 -19.71
C ARG A 514 -6.02 16.11 -20.42
N SER A 515 -5.94 16.62 -21.64
CA SER A 515 -7.12 16.94 -22.47
C SER A 515 -7.89 15.69 -22.90
N CYS A 516 -7.19 14.58 -23.21
CA CYS A 516 -7.83 13.29 -23.45
C CYS A 516 -8.56 12.77 -22.20
N PHE A 517 -7.97 12.91 -21.02
CA PHE A 517 -8.62 12.55 -19.76
C PHE A 517 -9.89 13.37 -19.54
N LEU A 518 -9.86 14.69 -19.73
CA LEU A 518 -11.05 15.53 -19.65
C LEU A 518 -12.17 15.02 -20.59
N LYS A 519 -11.84 14.76 -21.86
CA LYS A 519 -12.82 14.26 -22.84
C LYS A 519 -13.51 12.99 -22.35
N ASN A 520 -12.74 12.01 -21.88
CA ASN A 520 -13.29 10.74 -21.39
C ASN A 520 -14.09 10.94 -20.10
N THR A 521 -13.71 11.88 -19.23
CA THR A 521 -14.49 12.17 -18.01
C THR A 521 -15.84 12.84 -18.31
N ILE A 522 -15.92 13.66 -19.36
CA ILE A 522 -17.19 14.27 -19.80
C ILE A 522 -18.12 13.19 -20.34
N GLU A 523 -17.59 12.26 -21.14
CA GLU A 523 -18.33 11.10 -21.64
C GLU A 523 -18.85 10.24 -20.49
N LEU A 524 -17.99 9.91 -19.52
CA LEU A 524 -18.40 9.17 -18.33
C LEU A 524 -19.46 9.89 -17.50
N ALA A 525 -19.32 11.19 -17.26
CA ALA A 525 -20.31 11.97 -16.52
C ALA A 525 -21.66 12.03 -17.23
N THR A 526 -21.67 11.97 -18.57
CA THR A 526 -22.90 11.94 -19.37
C THR A 526 -23.59 10.60 -19.25
N GLU A 527 -22.84 9.51 -19.43
CA GLU A 527 -23.36 8.14 -19.34
C GLU A 527 -23.85 7.81 -17.93
N LEU A 528 -23.13 8.26 -16.91
CA LEU A 528 -23.57 8.11 -15.52
C LEU A 528 -24.89 8.82 -15.24
N ARG A 529 -25.28 9.88 -15.96
CA ARG A 529 -26.59 10.53 -15.76
C ARG A 529 -27.73 9.78 -16.41
N SER A 530 -27.48 9.04 -17.48
CA SER A 530 -28.50 8.30 -18.23
C SER A 530 -28.74 6.88 -17.74
N PHE A 531 -27.86 6.36 -16.87
CA PHE A 531 -27.94 4.97 -16.43
C PHE A 531 -29.03 4.74 -15.36
N GLU A 532 -29.91 3.75 -15.60
CA GLU A 532 -30.92 3.24 -14.66
C GLU A 532 -30.44 1.91 -14.04
N ASP A 533 -30.62 1.75 -12.73
CA ASP A 533 -30.04 0.65 -11.93
C ASP A 533 -30.60 -0.74 -12.30
N TYR A 534 -29.82 -1.56 -13.01
CA TYR A 534 -30.03 -3.00 -13.07
C TYR A 534 -29.04 -3.70 -12.15
N ALA A 535 -29.48 -4.02 -10.94
CA ALA A 535 -28.70 -4.73 -9.95
C ALA A 535 -28.33 -6.13 -10.46
N THR A 536 -27.11 -6.28 -10.98
CA THR A 536 -26.47 -7.58 -11.14
C THR A 536 -25.32 -7.70 -10.14
N SER A 537 -25.13 -8.90 -9.61
CA SER A 537 -24.10 -9.21 -8.62
C SER A 537 -22.71 -8.84 -9.16
N PRO A 538 -21.85 -8.17 -8.37
CA PRO A 538 -20.51 -7.79 -8.81
C PRO A 538 -19.66 -9.04 -9.09
N SER A 539 -19.39 -9.32 -10.36
CA SER A 539 -18.52 -10.41 -10.81
C SER A 539 -17.11 -9.95 -11.18
N CYS A 540 -16.89 -8.64 -11.39
CA CYS A 540 -15.62 -8.10 -11.89
C CYS A 540 -14.75 -7.46 -10.79
N GLU A 541 -13.45 -7.79 -10.79
CA GLU A 541 -12.44 -7.30 -9.84
C GLU A 541 -11.76 -6.04 -10.41
N LEU A 542 -11.69 -4.93 -9.65
CA LEU A 542 -11.08 -3.64 -10.07
C LEU A 542 -9.72 -3.79 -10.76
N LEU A 543 -8.89 -4.69 -10.23
CA LEU A 543 -7.55 -4.93 -10.75
C LEU A 543 -7.58 -5.57 -12.15
N GLU A 544 -8.54 -6.43 -12.42
CA GLU A 544 -8.71 -7.02 -13.75
C GLU A 544 -9.20 -5.98 -14.75
N GLU A 545 -10.06 -5.06 -14.34
CA GLU A 545 -10.52 -3.98 -15.23
C GLU A 545 -9.39 -2.98 -15.53
N MET A 546 -8.59 -2.61 -14.53
CA MET A 546 -7.38 -1.81 -14.74
C MET A 546 -6.38 -2.51 -15.68
N ARG A 547 -6.26 -3.85 -15.60
CA ARG A 547 -5.41 -4.61 -16.53
C ARG A 547 -5.97 -4.60 -17.94
N LYS A 548 -7.27 -4.82 -18.10
CA LYS A 548 -7.96 -4.78 -19.40
C LYS A 548 -7.82 -3.40 -20.05
N SER A 549 -7.98 -2.32 -19.29
CA SER A 549 -7.90 -0.97 -19.83
C SER A 549 -6.53 -0.65 -20.43
N LEU A 550 -5.48 -1.21 -19.87
CA LEU A 550 -4.11 -1.05 -20.37
C LEU A 550 -3.72 -2.03 -21.47
N LYS A 551 -4.56 -3.03 -21.84
CA LYS A 551 -4.26 -3.97 -22.94
C LYS A 551 -4.01 -3.25 -24.27
N MET A 552 -4.62 -2.08 -24.48
CA MET A 552 -4.41 -1.25 -25.67
C MET A 552 -3.03 -0.58 -25.74
N PHE A 553 -2.24 -0.64 -24.67
CA PHE A 553 -0.91 -0.03 -24.56
C PHE A 553 0.13 -1.09 -24.14
N PRO A 554 0.52 -1.99 -25.07
CA PRO A 554 1.44 -3.09 -24.77
C PRO A 554 2.78 -2.61 -24.20
N GLU A 555 3.29 -1.45 -24.63
CA GLU A 555 4.53 -0.86 -24.11
C GLU A 555 4.50 -0.63 -22.59
N ILE A 556 3.33 -0.25 -22.05
CA ILE A 556 3.16 0.02 -20.61
C ILE A 556 3.13 -1.30 -19.84
N VAL A 557 2.37 -2.29 -20.34
CA VAL A 557 2.26 -3.62 -19.71
C VAL A 557 3.61 -4.34 -19.71
N GLU A 558 4.35 -4.22 -20.81
CA GLU A 558 5.70 -4.77 -20.96
C GLU A 558 6.70 -4.09 -20.03
N GLU A 559 6.68 -2.75 -19.92
CA GLU A 559 7.53 -2.01 -18.98
C GLU A 559 7.26 -2.45 -17.53
N PHE A 560 5.99 -2.59 -17.12
CA PHE A 560 5.66 -3.09 -15.79
C PHE A 560 6.18 -4.52 -15.56
N SER A 561 6.08 -5.38 -16.57
CA SER A 561 6.58 -6.76 -16.50
C SER A 561 8.11 -6.80 -16.37
N ALA A 562 8.82 -5.99 -17.17
CA ALA A 562 10.27 -5.86 -17.14
C ALA A 562 10.77 -5.30 -15.80
N VAL A 563 10.17 -4.20 -15.31
CA VAL A 563 10.53 -3.59 -14.02
C VAL A 563 10.24 -4.55 -12.86
N ARG A 564 9.12 -5.27 -12.91
CA ARG A 564 8.78 -6.28 -11.91
C ARG A 564 9.82 -7.40 -11.88
N LEU A 565 10.18 -7.93 -13.04
CA LEU A 565 11.19 -8.99 -13.17
C LEU A 565 12.56 -8.53 -12.65
N LYS A 566 13.04 -7.38 -13.12
CA LYS A 566 14.32 -6.78 -12.68
C LYS A 566 14.34 -6.56 -11.18
N SER A 567 13.31 -5.94 -10.61
CA SER A 567 13.20 -5.68 -9.17
C SER A 567 13.32 -6.96 -8.34
N HIS A 568 12.69 -8.06 -8.76
CA HIS A 568 12.76 -9.33 -8.02
C HIS A 568 14.13 -10.00 -8.15
N LEU A 569 14.71 -10.03 -9.35
CA LEU A 569 16.05 -10.57 -9.59
C LEU A 569 17.14 -9.77 -8.85
N ASP A 570 17.10 -8.44 -8.91
CA ASP A 570 18.03 -7.57 -8.18
C ASP A 570 17.91 -7.84 -6.67
N THR A 571 16.69 -7.92 -6.14
CA THR A 571 16.49 -8.21 -4.71
C THR A 571 17.00 -9.60 -4.34
N ALA A 572 16.74 -10.62 -5.15
CA ALA A 572 17.22 -11.97 -4.89
C ALA A 572 18.75 -12.08 -4.97
N THR A 573 19.41 -11.31 -5.83
CA THR A 573 20.86 -11.38 -6.04
C THR A 573 21.68 -10.52 -5.07
N GLU A 574 21.10 -9.44 -4.55
CA GLU A 574 21.76 -8.50 -3.60
C GLU A 574 21.68 -8.95 -2.13
N LEU A 575 20.80 -9.89 -1.77
CA LEU A 575 20.63 -10.33 -0.37
C LEU A 575 21.88 -11.06 0.15
N SER A 576 22.48 -10.53 1.23
CA SER A 576 23.64 -11.14 1.88
C SER A 576 23.27 -12.42 2.67
N PRO A 577 24.21 -13.36 2.86
CA PRO A 577 23.98 -14.59 3.64
C PRO A 577 23.58 -14.32 5.10
N GLU A 578 23.91 -13.14 5.64
CA GLU A 578 23.62 -12.71 7.02
C GLU A 578 22.17 -12.27 7.23
N THR A 579 21.41 -12.02 6.15
CA THR A 579 19.98 -11.69 6.24
C THR A 579 19.17 -12.86 6.77
N ASN A 580 18.12 -12.58 7.57
CA ASN A 580 17.21 -13.57 8.17
C ASN A 580 16.90 -14.71 7.17
N THR A 581 17.42 -15.90 7.44
CA THR A 581 17.54 -17.01 6.47
C THR A 581 16.24 -17.26 5.72
N ILE A 582 15.09 -17.17 6.39
CA ILE A 582 13.77 -17.41 5.78
C ILE A 582 13.34 -16.32 4.80
N LYS A 583 13.63 -15.03 5.04
CA LYS A 583 13.29 -13.95 4.08
C LYS A 583 13.99 -14.15 2.76
N ARG A 584 15.27 -14.53 2.82
CA ARG A 584 16.08 -14.83 1.64
C ARG A 584 15.50 -16.01 0.87
N LYS A 585 15.16 -17.12 1.54
CA LYS A 585 14.53 -18.29 0.89
C LYS A 585 13.22 -17.94 0.19
N LEU A 586 12.31 -17.23 0.87
CA LEU A 586 11.04 -16.79 0.28
C LEU A 586 11.21 -15.81 -0.88
N THR A 587 12.27 -14.99 -0.86
CA THR A 587 12.61 -14.07 -1.96
C THR A 587 13.05 -14.85 -3.20
N ILE A 588 13.90 -15.87 -3.03
CA ILE A 588 14.33 -16.76 -4.11
C ILE A 588 13.11 -17.47 -4.72
N GLU A 589 12.26 -18.08 -3.88
CA GLU A 589 11.03 -18.73 -4.32
C GLU A 589 10.11 -17.78 -5.09
N ARG A 590 9.92 -16.54 -4.58
CA ARG A 590 9.09 -15.55 -5.26
C ARG A 590 9.67 -15.15 -6.60
N THR A 591 10.99 -15.03 -6.70
CA THR A 591 11.69 -14.63 -7.92
C THR A 591 11.51 -15.70 -9.00
N ILE A 592 11.69 -16.98 -8.63
CA ILE A 592 11.42 -18.12 -9.53
C ILE A 592 9.96 -18.11 -9.96
N GLN A 593 9.03 -17.88 -9.03
CA GLN A 593 7.60 -17.79 -9.35
C GLN A 593 7.30 -16.65 -10.33
N VAL A 594 7.91 -15.47 -10.16
CA VAL A 594 7.72 -14.32 -11.06
C VAL A 594 8.27 -14.58 -12.46
N ILE A 595 9.44 -15.24 -12.57
CA ILE A 595 9.96 -15.68 -13.87
C ILE A 595 8.96 -16.64 -14.52
N GLY A 596 8.47 -17.62 -13.76
CA GLY A 596 7.45 -18.56 -14.23
C GLY A 596 6.15 -17.89 -14.63
N GLU A 597 5.66 -16.88 -13.90
CA GLU A 597 4.47 -16.12 -14.28
C GLU A 597 4.63 -15.39 -15.61
N ILE A 598 5.80 -14.83 -15.89
CA ILE A 598 6.09 -14.14 -17.16
C ILE A 598 6.14 -15.14 -18.30
N VAL A 599 6.87 -16.25 -18.11
CA VAL A 599 7.07 -17.30 -19.11
C VAL A 599 5.80 -18.13 -19.34
N SER A 600 4.91 -18.25 -18.34
CA SER A 600 3.61 -18.93 -18.43
C SER A 600 2.43 -18.00 -18.76
N GLY A 601 2.64 -16.69 -18.93
CA GLY A 601 1.56 -15.70 -19.09
C GLY A 601 0.59 -15.97 -20.25
N GLY A 602 -0.67 -15.53 -20.07
CA GLY A 602 -1.77 -15.70 -21.03
C GLY A 602 -1.43 -15.16 -22.43
N LYS A 603 -1.74 -15.96 -23.45
CA LYS A 603 -1.27 -15.82 -24.84
C LYS A 603 -2.03 -14.75 -25.66
N GLU A 604 -2.92 -13.98 -25.04
CA GLU A 604 -3.85 -13.06 -25.73
C GLU A 604 -3.24 -11.72 -26.17
N VAL A 605 -2.05 -11.34 -25.70
CA VAL A 605 -1.36 -10.10 -26.11
C VAL A 605 0.10 -10.40 -26.40
N SER A 606 0.59 -9.92 -27.56
CA SER A 606 2.02 -9.92 -27.90
C SER A 606 2.81 -9.34 -26.73
N ASN A 607 3.60 -10.17 -26.04
CA ASN A 607 4.40 -9.78 -24.88
C ASN A 607 5.87 -9.98 -25.24
N ALA A 608 6.50 -8.90 -25.70
CA ALA A 608 7.90 -8.89 -26.09
C ALA A 608 8.80 -9.37 -24.94
N VAL A 609 8.52 -8.96 -23.70
CA VAL A 609 9.31 -9.36 -22.53
C VAL A 609 9.25 -10.87 -22.32
N ARG A 610 8.07 -11.49 -22.44
CA ARG A 610 7.92 -12.95 -22.37
C ARG A 610 8.76 -13.64 -23.45
N PHE A 611 8.65 -13.20 -24.71
CA PHE A 611 9.38 -13.79 -25.82
C PHE A 611 10.90 -13.67 -25.64
N LEU A 612 11.39 -12.48 -25.26
CA LEU A 612 12.81 -12.20 -25.04
C LEU A 612 13.39 -13.03 -23.89
N VAL A 613 12.64 -13.17 -22.79
CA VAL A 613 13.02 -14.03 -21.65
C VAL A 613 13.11 -15.50 -22.08
N GLN A 614 12.15 -15.99 -22.87
CA GLN A 614 12.19 -17.34 -23.43
C GLN A 614 13.40 -17.57 -24.35
N CYS A 615 13.84 -16.57 -25.10
CA CYS A 615 15.03 -16.65 -25.97
C CYS A 615 16.33 -16.89 -25.19
N LEU A 616 16.42 -16.29 -24.00
CA LEU A 616 17.62 -16.32 -23.18
C LEU A 616 17.68 -17.54 -22.26
N LEU A 617 16.54 -18.20 -21.99
CA LEU A 617 16.49 -19.41 -21.19
C LEU A 617 16.61 -20.68 -22.07
N PRO A 618 17.32 -21.73 -21.62
CA PRO A 618 17.23 -23.05 -22.24
C PRO A 618 15.80 -23.61 -22.17
N PRO A 619 15.34 -24.40 -23.16
CA PRO A 619 14.00 -25.01 -23.16
C PRO A 619 13.72 -25.85 -21.91
N GLU A 620 14.70 -26.64 -21.46
CA GLU A 620 14.59 -27.52 -20.30
C GLU A 620 14.35 -26.72 -19.02
N VAL A 621 15.02 -25.58 -18.90
CA VAL A 621 14.96 -24.69 -17.73
C VAL A 621 13.69 -23.85 -17.75
N THR A 622 13.28 -23.42 -18.93
CA THR A 622 11.98 -22.79 -19.17
C THR A 622 10.86 -23.71 -18.68
N GLN A 623 10.87 -24.98 -19.12
CA GLN A 623 9.89 -25.97 -18.69
C GLN A 623 9.97 -26.24 -17.17
N CYS A 624 11.18 -26.35 -16.63
CA CYS A 624 11.40 -26.54 -15.20
C CYS A 624 10.80 -25.41 -14.35
N ILE A 625 11.01 -24.14 -14.73
CA ILE A 625 10.47 -22.97 -14.03
C ILE A 625 8.94 -22.91 -14.18
N GLN A 626 8.40 -23.22 -15.37
CA GLN A 626 6.95 -23.30 -15.57
C GLN A 626 6.32 -24.39 -14.69
N ASP A 627 6.96 -25.55 -14.59
CA ASP A 627 6.54 -26.65 -13.72
C ASP A 627 6.56 -26.25 -12.24
N LEU A 628 7.65 -25.62 -11.78
CA LEU A 628 7.77 -25.09 -10.42
C LEU A 628 6.67 -24.08 -10.12
N ARG A 629 6.39 -23.16 -11.05
CA ARG A 629 5.31 -22.18 -10.91
C ARG A 629 3.95 -22.86 -10.86
N ASN A 630 3.65 -23.78 -11.78
CA ASN A 630 2.32 -24.38 -11.90
C ASN A 630 2.02 -25.41 -10.81
N ASN A 631 3.01 -26.15 -10.34
CA ASN A 631 2.79 -27.29 -9.44
C ASN A 631 3.26 -27.04 -8.00
N SER A 632 4.19 -26.10 -7.76
CA SER A 632 4.88 -25.99 -6.46
C SER A 632 4.73 -24.62 -5.78
N LEU A 633 4.79 -23.54 -6.56
CA LEU A 633 4.79 -22.16 -6.04
C LEU A 633 3.45 -21.44 -6.27
N GLY A 634 2.77 -21.71 -7.39
CA GLY A 634 1.52 -21.06 -7.80
C GLY A 634 0.24 -21.85 -7.47
N HIS A 635 0.29 -23.19 -7.46
CA HIS A 635 -0.85 -24.03 -7.08
C HIS A 635 -0.43 -25.18 -6.16
N TYR A 636 -1.23 -25.46 -5.12
CA TYR A 636 -0.88 -26.48 -4.12
C TYR A 636 -1.38 -27.88 -4.46
N LYS A 637 -0.41 -28.79 -4.66
CA LYS A 637 -0.55 -30.25 -4.50
C LYS A 637 -0.02 -30.69 -3.12
N TRP A 638 -0.50 -31.80 -2.57
CA TRP A 638 -0.20 -32.21 -1.19
C TRP A 638 1.28 -32.59 -1.01
N ASN A 639 1.84 -33.38 -1.94
CA ASN A 639 3.24 -33.81 -1.86
C ASN A 639 4.25 -32.64 -1.92
N ASN A 640 3.96 -31.62 -2.73
CA ASN A 640 4.89 -30.50 -2.98
C ASN A 640 5.05 -29.55 -1.76
N VAL A 641 4.05 -29.48 -0.88
CA VAL A 641 4.12 -28.64 0.35
C VAL A 641 5.18 -29.18 1.31
N GLN A 642 5.34 -30.50 1.40
CA GLN A 642 6.34 -31.09 2.30
C GLN A 642 7.75 -30.84 1.77
N GLY A 643 7.93 -31.00 0.45
CA GLY A 643 9.18 -30.69 -0.24
C GLY A 643 9.62 -29.25 0.03
N ARG A 644 8.74 -28.26 -0.17
CA ARG A 644 9.04 -26.85 0.14
C ARG A 644 9.41 -26.61 1.59
N ILE A 645 8.63 -27.11 2.56
CA ILE A 645 8.94 -26.96 4.00
C ILE A 645 10.33 -27.52 4.33
N ASN A 646 10.70 -28.65 3.72
CA ASN A 646 11.98 -29.29 3.98
C ASN A 646 13.16 -28.54 3.36
N ILE A 647 13.01 -28.06 2.12
CA ILE A 647 14.01 -27.19 1.47
C ILE A 647 14.20 -25.90 2.29
N GLU A 648 13.10 -25.30 2.74
CA GLU A 648 13.14 -24.11 3.59
C GLU A 648 13.82 -24.34 4.95
N ARG A 649 13.81 -25.56 5.47
CA ARG A 649 14.40 -25.90 6.79
C ARG A 649 15.84 -26.39 6.69
N ASN A 650 16.15 -27.24 5.72
CA ASN A 650 17.32 -28.11 5.77
C ASN A 650 18.32 -27.89 4.63
N ASP A 651 17.95 -27.19 3.54
CA ASP A 651 18.74 -27.17 2.30
C ASP A 651 19.17 -25.73 1.96
N SER A 652 19.94 -25.09 2.86
CA SER A 652 20.51 -23.75 2.62
C SER A 652 21.42 -23.75 1.40
N ASP A 653 22.23 -24.80 1.26
CA ASP A 653 23.29 -24.86 0.25
C ASP A 653 22.70 -24.95 -1.16
N LEU A 654 21.60 -25.68 -1.35
CA LEU A 654 20.86 -25.70 -2.61
C LEU A 654 20.40 -24.29 -3.01
N LEU A 655 19.83 -23.54 -2.06
CA LEU A 655 19.32 -22.19 -2.33
C LEU A 655 20.45 -21.18 -2.55
N ASP A 656 21.63 -21.39 -1.96
CA ASP A 656 22.84 -20.61 -2.24
C ASP A 656 23.28 -20.77 -3.70
N HIS A 657 23.27 -22.01 -4.22
CA HIS A 657 23.62 -22.26 -5.61
C HIS A 657 22.55 -21.73 -6.57
N ILE A 658 21.27 -21.86 -6.24
CA ILE A 658 20.18 -21.26 -7.03
C ILE A 658 20.30 -19.73 -7.05
N GLN A 659 20.71 -19.08 -5.97
CA GLN A 659 20.95 -17.64 -5.98
C GLN A 659 22.08 -17.25 -6.96
N LYS A 660 23.13 -18.07 -7.08
CA LYS A 660 24.19 -17.87 -8.09
C LYS A 660 23.64 -18.03 -9.50
N GLU A 661 22.83 -19.06 -9.76
CA GLU A 661 22.15 -19.27 -11.03
C GLU A 661 21.21 -18.09 -11.38
N LEU A 662 20.46 -17.57 -10.41
CA LEU A 662 19.63 -16.37 -10.60
C LEU A 662 20.47 -15.12 -10.91
N LYS A 663 21.70 -15.03 -10.38
CA LYS A 663 22.62 -13.94 -10.69
C LYS A 663 23.11 -14.02 -12.14
N GLU A 664 23.37 -15.22 -12.65
CA GLU A 664 23.68 -15.44 -14.07
C GLU A 664 22.48 -15.08 -14.94
N ILE A 665 21.27 -15.53 -14.59
CA ILE A 665 20.03 -15.14 -15.28
C ILE A 665 19.86 -13.61 -15.32
N ALA A 666 20.11 -12.93 -14.20
CA ALA A 666 20.00 -11.48 -14.12
C ALA A 666 20.94 -10.76 -15.09
N ILE A 667 22.19 -11.24 -15.24
CA ILE A 667 23.16 -10.70 -16.20
C ILE A 667 22.66 -10.91 -17.64
N HIS A 668 22.18 -12.12 -17.96
CA HIS A 668 21.68 -12.43 -19.30
C HIS A 668 20.41 -11.66 -19.67
N PHE A 669 19.56 -11.29 -18.71
CA PHE A 669 18.34 -10.53 -18.95
C PHE A 669 18.56 -9.03 -19.09
N GLU A 670 19.76 -8.51 -18.83
CA GLU A 670 20.03 -7.06 -18.91
C GLU A 670 19.66 -6.44 -20.28
N PRO A 671 19.93 -7.08 -21.44
CA PRO A 671 19.49 -6.58 -22.75
C PRO A 671 17.97 -6.46 -22.88
N VAL A 672 17.21 -7.32 -22.20
CA VAL A 672 15.73 -7.26 -22.21
C VAL A 672 15.26 -5.98 -21.53
N TYR A 673 15.82 -5.65 -20.36
CA TYR A 673 15.45 -4.41 -19.66
C TYR A 673 15.88 -3.18 -20.44
N LEU A 674 17.08 -3.22 -21.01
CA LEU A 674 17.61 -2.11 -21.81
C LEU A 674 16.86 -1.91 -23.12
N SER A 675 16.29 -2.98 -23.72
CA SER A 675 15.44 -2.84 -24.90
C SER A 675 14.09 -2.22 -24.57
N GLN A 676 13.54 -2.45 -23.37
CA GLN A 676 12.28 -1.81 -22.95
C GLN A 676 12.47 -0.35 -22.52
N LEU A 677 13.68 0.00 -22.08
CA LEU A 677 14.01 1.34 -21.61
C LEU A 677 13.61 2.42 -22.65
N LEU A 678 12.90 3.44 -22.16
CA LEU A 678 12.38 4.58 -22.93
C LEU A 678 11.23 4.26 -23.91
N ARG A 679 10.70 3.02 -23.99
CA ARG A 679 9.58 2.72 -24.92
C ARG A 679 8.31 3.50 -24.60
N VAL A 680 7.92 3.55 -23.33
CA VAL A 680 6.76 4.35 -22.90
C VAL A 680 6.97 5.83 -23.19
N GLU A 681 8.19 6.35 -22.99
CA GLU A 681 8.54 7.74 -23.30
C GLU A 681 8.45 8.02 -24.81
N GLU A 682 8.95 7.11 -25.64
CA GLU A 682 8.89 7.20 -27.11
C GLU A 682 7.45 7.14 -27.64
N LEU A 683 6.63 6.21 -27.13
CA LEU A 683 5.20 6.12 -27.45
C LEU A 683 4.53 7.48 -27.20
N MET A 684 4.73 8.05 -26.00
CA MET A 684 4.13 9.32 -25.63
C MET A 684 4.63 10.51 -26.46
N ILE A 685 5.91 10.53 -26.84
CA ILE A 685 6.48 11.56 -27.74
C ILE A 685 5.85 11.45 -29.13
N ASN A 686 5.69 10.24 -29.65
CA ASN A 686 5.10 10.01 -30.96
C ASN A 686 3.62 10.42 -30.99
N THR A 687 2.85 10.06 -29.96
CA THR A 687 1.46 10.52 -29.81
C THR A 687 1.39 12.05 -29.72
N GLY A 688 2.21 12.68 -28.88
CA GLY A 688 2.24 14.14 -28.75
C GLY A 688 2.66 14.86 -30.04
N LYS A 689 3.56 14.28 -30.84
CA LYS A 689 3.94 14.79 -32.16
C LYS A 689 2.78 14.76 -33.15
N LEU A 690 2.01 13.67 -33.17
CA LEU A 690 0.82 13.53 -34.01
C LEU A 690 -0.28 14.52 -33.59
N ALA A 691 -0.42 14.75 -32.28
CA ALA A 691 -1.38 15.70 -31.72
C ALA A 691 -1.04 17.16 -32.05
N ALA A 692 0.23 17.54 -32.14
CA ALA A 692 0.69 18.91 -32.37
C ALA A 692 0.46 19.42 -33.82
N LYS A 693 -0.69 19.12 -34.45
CA LYS A 693 -0.94 19.23 -35.91
C LYS A 693 -0.63 20.61 -36.49
N GLU A 694 -0.92 21.68 -35.76
CA GLU A 694 -0.94 23.06 -36.27
C GLU A 694 0.40 23.82 -36.12
N SER A 695 1.33 23.34 -35.27
CA SER A 695 2.57 24.07 -34.95
C SER A 695 3.84 23.34 -35.41
N LYS A 696 4.39 23.78 -36.55
CA LYS A 696 5.68 23.26 -37.09
C LYS A 696 6.82 23.33 -36.06
N ARG A 697 6.88 24.42 -35.30
CA ARG A 697 7.91 24.64 -34.27
C ARG A 697 7.77 23.68 -33.10
N LEU A 698 6.53 23.45 -32.64
CA LEU A 698 6.22 22.51 -31.56
C LEU A 698 6.56 21.08 -31.97
N LYS A 699 6.13 20.66 -33.16
CA LYS A 699 6.52 19.36 -33.75
C LYS A 699 8.03 19.19 -33.82
N TRP A 700 8.76 20.21 -34.26
CA TRP A 700 10.22 20.16 -34.32
C TRP A 700 10.86 20.02 -32.93
N ASN A 701 10.37 20.74 -31.92
CA ASN A 701 10.87 20.64 -30.54
C ASN A 701 10.57 19.27 -29.89
N ILE A 702 9.38 18.70 -30.16
CA ILE A 702 9.01 17.35 -29.70
C ILE A 702 9.87 16.30 -30.42
N ASN A 703 10.06 16.41 -31.75
CA ASN A 703 10.96 15.55 -32.53
C ASN A 703 12.40 15.55 -32.01
N MET A 704 12.90 16.68 -31.53
CA MET A 704 14.22 16.75 -30.91
C MET A 704 14.36 15.86 -29.67
N GLN A 705 13.26 15.48 -28.98
CA GLN A 705 13.29 14.47 -27.92
C GLN A 705 13.46 13.07 -28.47
N LEU A 706 12.75 12.74 -29.55
CA LEU A 706 12.95 11.46 -30.24
C LEU A 706 14.41 11.30 -30.66
N SER A 707 15.04 12.36 -31.19
CA SER A 707 16.48 12.35 -31.49
C SER A 707 17.36 12.16 -30.24
N LYS A 708 16.93 12.56 -29.04
CA LYS A 708 17.66 12.27 -27.80
C LYS A 708 17.50 10.81 -27.40
N ILE A 709 16.29 10.26 -27.45
CA ILE A 709 16.03 8.84 -27.20
C ILE A 709 16.89 7.99 -28.14
N ILE A 710 16.90 8.30 -29.44
CA ILE A 710 17.74 7.62 -30.42
C ILE A 710 19.22 7.72 -30.03
N ARG A 711 19.74 8.90 -29.66
CA ARG A 711 21.12 9.05 -29.19
C ARG A 711 21.40 8.22 -27.92
N THR A 712 20.48 8.17 -26.98
CA THR A 712 20.62 7.38 -25.75
C THR A 712 20.65 5.89 -26.07
N ARG A 713 19.74 5.40 -26.94
CA ARG A 713 19.76 4.03 -27.44
C ARG A 713 21.06 3.70 -28.16
N LYS A 714 21.53 4.55 -29.07
CA LYS A 714 22.84 4.39 -29.73
C LYS A 714 23.97 4.20 -28.71
N LYS A 715 23.99 4.98 -27.62
CA LYS A 715 24.99 4.85 -26.55
C LYS A 715 24.86 3.52 -25.78
N ILE A 716 23.64 3.11 -25.46
CA ILE A 716 23.38 1.84 -24.76
C ILE A 716 23.79 0.65 -25.64
N CYS A 717 23.34 0.62 -26.89
CA CYS A 717 23.70 -0.43 -27.85
C CYS A 717 25.20 -0.49 -28.10
N LYS A 718 25.89 0.67 -28.10
CA LYS A 718 27.35 0.69 -28.19
C LYS A 718 28.02 0.06 -26.97
N LYS A 719 27.48 0.27 -25.77
CA LYS A 719 28.02 -0.27 -24.52
C LYS A 719 27.75 -1.78 -24.38
N GLU A 720 26.58 -2.23 -24.81
CA GLU A 720 26.09 -3.60 -24.59
C GLU A 720 26.00 -4.40 -25.91
N LYS A 721 26.84 -4.05 -26.89
CA LYS A 721 26.78 -4.55 -28.28
C LYS A 721 26.73 -6.08 -28.34
N ASP A 722 27.63 -6.72 -27.61
CA ASP A 722 27.79 -8.18 -27.65
C ASP A 722 26.58 -8.86 -27.01
N ASN A 723 26.06 -8.32 -25.91
CA ASN A 723 24.85 -8.84 -25.27
C ASN A 723 23.60 -8.72 -26.19
N PHE A 724 23.48 -7.64 -26.98
CA PHE A 724 22.42 -7.50 -27.98
C PHE A 724 22.61 -8.44 -29.19
N LYS A 725 23.85 -8.64 -29.67
CA LYS A 725 24.17 -9.64 -30.70
C LYS A 725 23.77 -11.04 -30.24
N HIS A 726 24.14 -11.41 -29.02
CA HIS A 726 23.80 -12.68 -28.40
C HIS A 726 22.28 -12.90 -28.34
N LEU A 727 21.53 -11.89 -27.86
CA LEU A 727 20.07 -11.92 -27.83
C LEU A 727 19.46 -12.11 -29.24
N LEU A 728 19.95 -11.38 -30.24
CA LEU A 728 19.49 -11.49 -31.62
C LEU A 728 19.77 -12.89 -32.20
N HIS A 729 20.96 -13.44 -31.96
CA HIS A 729 21.31 -14.80 -32.38
C HIS A 729 20.37 -15.85 -31.77
N ARG A 730 20.16 -15.78 -30.44
CA ARG A 730 19.24 -16.68 -29.71
C ARG A 730 17.81 -16.58 -30.22
N MET A 731 17.35 -15.37 -30.52
CA MET A 731 16.02 -15.14 -31.11
C MET A 731 15.89 -15.79 -32.49
N LEU A 732 16.87 -15.57 -33.37
CA LEU A 732 16.87 -16.15 -34.71
C LEU A 732 16.83 -17.70 -34.63
N ILE A 733 17.61 -18.30 -33.73
CA ILE A 733 17.57 -19.76 -33.49
C ILE A 733 16.19 -20.21 -33.01
N LEU A 734 15.59 -19.53 -32.03
CA LEU A 734 14.27 -19.93 -31.52
C LEU A 734 13.16 -19.80 -32.58
N LEU A 735 13.18 -18.73 -33.37
CA LEU A 735 12.25 -18.56 -34.49
C LEU A 735 12.40 -19.70 -35.51
N THR A 736 13.64 -20.04 -35.87
CA THR A 736 13.92 -21.17 -36.77
C THR A 736 13.46 -22.51 -36.17
N ARG A 737 13.66 -22.75 -34.88
CA ARG A 737 13.15 -23.97 -34.22
C ARG A 737 11.62 -24.03 -34.24
N LYS A 738 10.93 -22.92 -33.98
CA LYS A 738 9.46 -22.86 -33.98
C LYS A 738 8.86 -23.14 -35.37
N ILE A 739 9.41 -22.53 -36.42
CA ILE A 739 8.94 -22.77 -37.80
C ILE A 739 9.21 -24.21 -38.27
N GLU A 740 10.21 -24.89 -37.70
CA GLU A 740 10.52 -26.29 -38.01
C GLU A 740 9.70 -27.30 -37.19
N SER A 741 9.39 -26.99 -35.92
CA SER A 741 8.59 -27.89 -35.06
C SER A 741 7.13 -28.00 -35.50
N ASP A 742 6.55 -26.95 -36.07
CA ASP A 742 5.16 -26.96 -36.56
C ASP A 742 4.99 -27.86 -37.78
N THR A 743 6.03 -27.99 -38.62
CA THR A 743 5.99 -28.86 -39.81
C THR A 743 6.09 -30.35 -39.48
N ILE A 744 6.82 -30.73 -38.41
CA ILE A 744 6.96 -32.16 -38.03
C ILE A 744 5.63 -32.73 -37.51
N LYS A 745 4.78 -31.88 -36.90
CA LYS A 745 3.45 -32.29 -36.46
C LYS A 745 2.43 -32.38 -37.61
N SER A 746 2.58 -31.58 -38.68
CA SER A 746 1.71 -31.69 -39.86
C SER A 746 2.08 -32.87 -40.75
N ASP A 747 3.37 -33.17 -40.90
CA ASP A 747 3.85 -34.21 -41.82
C ASP A 747 3.66 -35.64 -41.23
N ALA A 748 3.51 -35.78 -39.91
CA ALA A 748 3.28 -37.08 -39.27
C ALA A 748 1.82 -37.59 -39.32
N ILE A 749 0.87 -36.80 -39.86
CA ILE A 749 -0.56 -37.18 -39.93
C ILE A 749 -1.03 -37.43 -41.38
N GLY A 750 -0.16 -37.36 -42.39
CA GLY A 750 -0.60 -37.54 -43.77
C GLY A 750 0.45 -38.08 -44.72
N SER A 751 0.75 -39.38 -44.62
CA SER A 751 0.89 -40.30 -45.77
C SER A 751 1.57 -41.60 -45.33
N ASP A 752 0.77 -42.62 -44.99
CA ASP A 752 1.16 -44.01 -45.25
C ASP A 752 0.02 -44.63 -46.06
N ALA A 753 0.17 -44.56 -47.39
CA ALA A 753 -0.63 -45.34 -48.32
C ALA A 753 -0.18 -46.80 -48.20
N ILE A 754 -1.04 -47.65 -47.65
CA ILE A 754 -0.97 -49.09 -47.87
C ILE A 754 -1.82 -49.36 -49.11
N GLU A 755 -1.14 -49.68 -50.21
CA GLU A 755 -1.74 -50.30 -51.39
C GLU A 755 -2.45 -51.60 -50.96
N SER A 756 -3.71 -51.76 -51.34
CA SER A 756 -4.37 -53.06 -51.38
C SER A 756 -5.01 -53.25 -52.75
N ASP A 757 -4.48 -54.22 -53.48
CA ASP A 757 -4.91 -54.69 -54.79
C ASP A 757 -6.39 -55.09 -54.83
N ALA A 758 -6.98 -54.88 -56.01
CA ALA A 758 -8.34 -55.24 -56.37
C ALA A 758 -8.53 -56.76 -56.58
N ILE A 759 -9.66 -57.30 -56.10
CA ILE A 759 -10.28 -58.53 -56.62
C ILE A 759 -11.81 -58.34 -56.65
N GLU A 760 -12.40 -58.51 -57.82
CA GLU A 760 -13.84 -58.56 -58.14
C GLU A 760 -14.53 -59.81 -57.54
N ASN A 761 -15.81 -59.71 -57.17
CA ASN A 761 -16.90 -60.56 -57.71
C ASN A 761 -18.27 -60.27 -57.07
N ASP A 762 -19.20 -59.89 -57.95
CA ASP A 762 -20.55 -60.41 -58.18
C ASP A 762 -21.66 -60.45 -57.11
N ALA A 763 -22.81 -59.96 -57.59
CA ALA A 763 -24.11 -59.83 -56.96
C ALA A 763 -24.89 -61.15 -56.84
N ILE A 764 -25.72 -61.27 -55.79
CA ILE A 764 -27.00 -62.02 -55.80
C ILE A 764 -28.03 -61.27 -54.93
N GLU A 765 -29.21 -61.04 -55.52
CA GLU A 765 -30.44 -60.49 -54.93
C GLU A 765 -31.09 -61.42 -53.89
N SER A 766 -31.73 -60.86 -52.86
CA SER A 766 -33.07 -61.29 -52.43
C SER A 766 -33.72 -60.28 -51.47
N ASP A 767 -34.80 -59.69 -51.99
CA ASP A 767 -36.13 -59.44 -51.41
C ASP A 767 -36.37 -58.86 -50.01
N ALA A 768 -37.38 -57.98 -50.04
CA ALA A 768 -37.89 -57.10 -49.01
C ALA A 768 -38.56 -57.79 -47.80
N ILE A 769 -38.63 -57.05 -46.67
CA ILE A 769 -39.83 -56.77 -45.85
C ILE A 769 -39.51 -55.57 -44.92
N GLU A 770 -40.20 -54.45 -45.12
CA GLU A 770 -40.47 -53.34 -44.17
C GLU A 770 -41.28 -53.88 -42.97
N ASN A 771 -41.26 -53.40 -41.72
CA ASN A 771 -40.98 -52.08 -41.13
C ASN A 771 -40.94 -52.20 -39.58
N ASP A 772 -40.53 -51.09 -38.96
CA ASP A 772 -40.85 -50.60 -37.60
C ASP A 772 -39.90 -50.87 -36.40
N ALA A 773 -39.02 -49.87 -36.23
CA ALA A 773 -38.80 -49.04 -35.04
C ALA A 773 -38.36 -49.69 -33.72
N ILE A 774 -37.16 -49.32 -33.27
CA ILE A 774 -36.87 -48.73 -31.94
C ILE A 774 -35.55 -47.93 -32.06
N GLU A 775 -35.59 -46.67 -31.62
CA GLU A 775 -34.45 -45.77 -31.46
C GLU A 775 -33.33 -46.42 -30.64
N SER A 776 -32.11 -46.46 -31.20
CA SER A 776 -30.89 -46.63 -30.41
C SER A 776 -30.26 -45.26 -30.19
N ASP A 777 -30.42 -44.74 -28.98
CA ASP A 777 -29.73 -43.56 -28.48
C ASP A 777 -28.22 -43.64 -28.74
N ALA A 778 -27.69 -42.56 -29.30
CA ALA A 778 -26.29 -42.35 -29.55
C ALA A 778 -25.47 -42.50 -28.26
N ILE A 779 -24.53 -43.44 -28.26
CA ILE A 779 -23.40 -43.43 -27.33
C ILE A 779 -22.49 -42.29 -27.76
N GLY A 780 -22.64 -41.14 -27.09
CA GLY A 780 -21.74 -40.00 -27.21
C GLY A 780 -20.31 -40.40 -26.89
N SER A 781 -19.46 -40.38 -27.91
CA SER A 781 -18.01 -40.37 -27.80
C SER A 781 -17.56 -39.01 -27.28
N ASP A 782 -17.49 -38.84 -25.96
CA ASP A 782 -16.90 -37.65 -25.36
C ASP A 782 -15.38 -37.81 -25.16
N ALA A 783 -14.68 -36.84 -25.76
CA ALA A 783 -13.36 -36.32 -25.39
C ALA A 783 -12.08 -37.01 -25.91
N ILE A 784 -11.87 -37.00 -27.24
CA ILE A 784 -10.52 -36.80 -27.82
C ILE A 784 -10.62 -35.78 -28.98
N GLU A 785 -11.11 -34.57 -28.71
CA GLU A 785 -11.04 -33.49 -29.69
C GLU A 785 -11.16 -32.12 -29.00
N SER A 786 -10.10 -31.71 -28.30
CA SER A 786 -9.94 -30.29 -27.94
C SER A 786 -8.51 -29.82 -27.69
N ASP A 787 -7.54 -30.75 -27.54
CA ASP A 787 -6.14 -30.40 -27.27
C ASP A 787 -5.27 -30.26 -28.53
N VAL A 788 -5.61 -30.95 -29.63
CA VAL A 788 -4.80 -30.95 -30.86
C VAL A 788 -5.01 -29.67 -31.69
N ILE A 789 -6.27 -29.29 -31.95
CA ILE A 789 -6.61 -28.11 -32.76
C ILE A 789 -6.20 -26.79 -32.09
N LYS A 790 -6.26 -26.72 -30.74
CA LYS A 790 -5.77 -25.54 -29.99
C LYS A 790 -4.25 -25.40 -30.07
N SER A 791 -3.48 -26.43 -30.43
CA SER A 791 -2.02 -26.36 -30.37
C SER A 791 -1.39 -25.68 -31.59
N ASP A 792 -2.02 -25.78 -32.77
CA ASP A 792 -1.48 -25.28 -34.04
C ASP A 792 -1.67 -23.76 -34.22
N ASP A 793 -2.86 -23.21 -33.92
CA ASP A 793 -3.11 -21.75 -33.92
C ASP A 793 -2.23 -21.01 -32.89
N ASN A 794 -1.85 -21.71 -31.82
CA ASN A 794 -1.08 -21.15 -30.70
C ASN A 794 0.41 -20.99 -31.01
N CYS A 795 1.01 -21.83 -31.86
CA CYS A 795 2.43 -21.68 -32.22
C CYS A 795 2.62 -20.57 -33.27
N LEU A 796 1.66 -20.44 -34.19
CA LEU A 796 1.60 -19.41 -35.22
C LEU A 796 1.62 -17.98 -34.63
N GLN A 797 0.75 -17.73 -33.64
CA GLN A 797 0.66 -16.42 -32.98
C GLN A 797 1.94 -16.05 -32.20
N ASP A 798 2.56 -17.05 -31.60
CA ASP A 798 3.81 -16.93 -30.86
C ASP A 798 5.01 -16.64 -31.80
N PHE A 799 5.02 -17.23 -33.00
CA PHE A 799 6.02 -16.94 -34.04
C PHE A 799 5.86 -15.52 -34.60
N LYS A 800 4.62 -15.10 -34.90
CA LYS A 800 4.31 -13.73 -35.32
C LYS A 800 4.76 -12.69 -34.30
N CYS A 801 4.48 -12.93 -33.02
CA CYS A 801 4.97 -12.10 -31.92
C CYS A 801 6.51 -11.99 -31.96
N GLY A 802 7.21 -13.12 -32.14
CA GLY A 802 8.66 -13.13 -32.24
C GLY A 802 9.23 -12.34 -33.43
N LEU A 803 8.55 -12.34 -34.59
CA LEU A 803 8.95 -11.53 -35.75
C LEU A 803 8.84 -10.02 -35.48
N GLU A 804 7.76 -9.59 -34.83
CA GLU A 804 7.58 -8.17 -34.44
C GLU A 804 8.64 -7.73 -33.43
N VAL A 805 8.98 -8.59 -32.47
CA VAL A 805 10.05 -8.33 -31.51
C VAL A 805 11.42 -8.28 -32.19
N LEU A 806 11.67 -9.18 -33.16
CA LEU A 806 12.90 -9.16 -33.96
C LEU A 806 13.05 -7.85 -34.73
N LYS A 807 11.99 -7.43 -35.43
CA LYS A 807 11.95 -6.15 -36.14
C LYS A 807 12.23 -4.98 -35.21
N PHE A 808 11.64 -4.99 -34.01
CA PHE A 808 11.88 -3.97 -32.99
C PHE A 808 13.36 -3.90 -32.58
N LEU A 809 13.99 -5.03 -32.27
CA LEU A 809 15.40 -5.06 -31.90
C LEU A 809 16.33 -4.71 -33.06
N LEU A 810 16.00 -5.13 -34.27
CA LEU A 810 16.75 -4.75 -35.46
C LEU A 810 16.70 -3.23 -35.71
N LYS A 811 15.57 -2.56 -35.45
CA LYS A 811 15.48 -1.08 -35.49
C LYS A 811 16.38 -0.42 -34.45
N ILE A 812 16.47 -0.99 -33.25
CA ILE A 812 17.40 -0.54 -32.22
C ILE A 812 18.86 -0.69 -32.70
N PHE A 813 19.17 -1.80 -33.36
CA PHE A 813 20.50 -2.10 -33.89
C PHE A 813 20.85 -1.27 -35.14
N ASP A 814 19.88 -0.97 -36.00
CA ASP A 814 20.05 -0.12 -37.19
C ASP A 814 20.44 1.31 -36.81
N HIS A 815 19.90 1.83 -35.70
CA HIS A 815 20.37 3.10 -35.16
C HIS A 815 21.87 3.10 -34.80
N TYR A 816 22.49 1.95 -34.54
CA TYR A 816 23.90 1.86 -34.17
C TYR A 816 24.88 1.85 -35.37
N ASN A 817 24.53 1.23 -36.50
CA ASN A 817 25.45 1.05 -37.65
C ASN A 817 25.46 2.26 -38.60
N ASP A 818 26.30 3.26 -38.35
CA ASP A 818 26.48 4.41 -39.27
C ASP A 818 27.20 4.03 -40.59
N CYS A 819 27.71 2.79 -40.77
CA CYS A 819 28.48 2.36 -41.96
C CYS A 819 27.82 1.33 -42.89
N SER A 820 26.55 0.94 -42.68
CA SER A 820 25.82 0.03 -43.61
C SER A 820 24.31 0.28 -43.64
N SER A 821 23.87 1.52 -43.37
CA SER A 821 22.48 1.86 -43.07
C SER A 821 21.47 1.57 -44.19
N LYS A 822 21.90 1.50 -45.46
CA LYS A 822 21.00 1.10 -46.56
C LYS A 822 20.70 -0.40 -46.58
N THR A 823 21.63 -1.25 -46.16
CA THR A 823 21.52 -2.71 -46.28
C THR A 823 20.65 -3.31 -45.17
N LEU A 824 20.78 -2.83 -43.92
CA LEU A 824 19.96 -3.33 -42.80
C LEU A 824 18.55 -2.72 -42.81
N SER A 825 18.40 -1.42 -43.09
CA SER A 825 17.09 -0.80 -43.28
C SER A 825 16.28 -1.48 -44.38
N GLY A 826 16.90 -1.75 -45.55
CA GLY A 826 16.23 -2.47 -46.64
C GLY A 826 15.81 -3.90 -46.26
N LYS A 827 16.57 -4.58 -45.37
CA LYS A 827 16.17 -5.90 -44.84
C LYS A 827 15.10 -5.82 -43.75
N ILE A 828 15.06 -4.74 -42.95
CA ILE A 828 13.95 -4.48 -42.02
C ILE A 828 12.65 -4.24 -42.81
N ASP A 829 12.72 -3.53 -43.92
CA ASP A 829 11.57 -3.33 -44.82
C ASP A 829 11.16 -4.65 -45.49
N ALA A 830 12.12 -5.48 -45.90
CA ALA A 830 11.82 -6.82 -46.41
C ALA A 830 11.19 -7.74 -45.34
N LEU A 831 11.64 -7.66 -44.09
CA LEU A 831 11.02 -8.35 -42.95
C LEU A 831 9.58 -7.85 -42.71
N GLN A 832 9.32 -6.55 -42.90
CA GLN A 832 7.95 -6.01 -42.82
C GLN A 832 7.04 -6.66 -43.87
N ASN A 833 7.51 -6.73 -45.12
CA ASN A 833 6.76 -7.39 -46.19
C ASN A 833 6.56 -8.88 -45.91
N PHE A 834 7.53 -9.55 -45.28
CA PHE A 834 7.40 -10.94 -44.85
C PHE A 834 6.33 -11.10 -43.75
N ILE A 835 6.29 -10.21 -42.77
CA ILE A 835 5.26 -10.22 -41.71
C ILE A 835 3.86 -10.00 -42.32
N GLU A 836 3.72 -9.08 -43.28
CA GLU A 836 2.44 -8.83 -43.97
C GLU A 836 2.01 -10.04 -44.83
N LYS A 837 2.94 -10.69 -45.54
CA LYS A 837 2.65 -11.94 -46.28
C LYS A 837 2.27 -13.11 -45.36
N PHE A 838 2.86 -13.17 -44.17
CA PHE A 838 2.54 -14.18 -43.17
C PHE A 838 1.07 -14.14 -42.74
N GLU A 839 0.37 -12.99 -42.90
CA GLU A 839 -1.07 -12.91 -42.63
C GLU A 839 -1.94 -13.62 -43.68
N LEU A 840 -1.36 -14.04 -44.81
CA LEU A 840 -2.09 -14.53 -46.00
C LEU A 840 -1.70 -15.95 -46.45
N GLN A 841 -0.64 -16.57 -45.91
CA GLN A 841 -0.06 -17.84 -46.39
C GLN A 841 0.17 -18.89 -45.29
N LYS A 842 0.28 -20.17 -45.66
CA LYS A 842 0.57 -21.30 -44.74
C LYS A 842 2.05 -21.34 -44.33
N ILE A 843 2.34 -21.76 -43.08
CA ILE A 843 3.70 -21.82 -42.50
C ILE A 843 4.68 -22.65 -43.35
N SER A 844 4.23 -23.76 -43.94
CA SER A 844 5.06 -24.68 -44.72
C SER A 844 5.69 -24.02 -45.96
N GLU A 845 5.00 -23.08 -46.60
CA GLU A 845 5.49 -22.34 -47.79
C GLU A 845 6.53 -21.27 -47.41
N MET A 846 6.44 -20.73 -46.19
CA MET A 846 7.26 -19.64 -45.69
C MET A 846 8.64 -20.10 -45.16
N ARG A 847 8.85 -21.40 -44.94
CA ARG A 847 10.10 -21.96 -44.38
C ARG A 847 11.33 -21.65 -45.22
N ASN A 848 11.23 -21.83 -46.53
CA ASN A 848 12.35 -21.61 -47.45
C ASN A 848 12.67 -20.11 -47.61
N GLU A 849 11.66 -19.24 -47.52
CA GLU A 849 11.87 -17.79 -47.43
C GLU A 849 12.54 -17.42 -46.10
N TRP A 850 12.06 -17.95 -44.96
CA TRP A 850 12.66 -17.68 -43.65
C TRP A 850 14.13 -18.11 -43.57
N LYS A 851 14.49 -19.29 -44.11
CA LYS A 851 15.89 -19.74 -44.17
C LYS A 851 16.78 -18.75 -44.93
N LYS A 852 16.29 -18.18 -46.04
CA LYS A 852 17.01 -17.12 -46.78
C LYS A 852 17.18 -15.85 -45.92
N TYR A 853 16.13 -15.44 -45.21
CA TYR A 853 16.21 -14.30 -44.27
C TYR A 853 17.17 -14.57 -43.11
N PHE A 854 17.15 -15.77 -42.53
CA PHE A 854 18.02 -16.17 -41.43
C PHE A 854 19.49 -16.05 -41.82
N SER A 855 19.91 -16.68 -42.94
CA SER A 855 21.30 -16.58 -43.42
C SER A 855 21.68 -15.13 -43.67
N SER A 856 20.79 -14.40 -44.33
CA SER A 856 20.93 -12.98 -44.66
C SER A 856 21.10 -12.07 -43.43
N PHE A 857 20.42 -12.34 -42.31
CA PHE A 857 20.59 -11.60 -41.05
C PHE A 857 21.83 -12.06 -40.28
N SER A 858 22.13 -13.36 -40.28
CA SER A 858 23.31 -13.94 -39.64
C SER A 858 24.60 -13.34 -40.21
N ASP A 859 24.67 -13.21 -41.54
CA ASP A 859 25.82 -12.64 -42.25
C ASP A 859 26.00 -11.14 -41.95
N ILE A 860 24.91 -10.36 -41.89
CA ILE A 860 25.00 -8.92 -41.61
C ILE A 860 25.40 -8.63 -40.17
N LEU A 861 24.89 -9.43 -39.24
CA LEU A 861 25.12 -9.22 -37.82
C LEU A 861 26.47 -9.77 -37.36
N ASP A 862 27.21 -10.44 -38.25
CA ASP A 862 28.50 -11.06 -37.97
C ASP A 862 28.37 -11.94 -36.72
N LEU A 863 27.42 -12.88 -36.80
CA LEU A 863 27.10 -13.86 -35.78
C LEU A 863 27.91 -15.14 -36.03
N GLU A 864 29.24 -15.04 -36.10
CA GLU A 864 30.09 -16.23 -36.17
C GLU A 864 30.06 -16.98 -34.83
N GLN A 865 29.79 -18.29 -34.90
CA GLN A 865 29.94 -19.35 -33.87
C GLN A 865 30.16 -18.86 -32.41
N GLU A 866 29.22 -18.09 -31.86
CA GLU A 866 29.20 -17.89 -30.41
C GLU A 866 28.94 -19.24 -29.77
N ARG A 867 29.92 -19.71 -28.98
CA ARG A 867 29.80 -20.90 -28.12
C ARG A 867 28.40 -20.86 -27.49
N GLU A 868 27.56 -21.86 -27.78
CA GLU A 868 26.36 -22.06 -26.98
C GLU A 868 26.81 -22.00 -25.52
N LEU A 869 26.44 -20.93 -24.83
CA LEU A 869 26.56 -20.87 -23.39
C LEU A 869 25.70 -22.02 -22.90
N LYS A 870 26.34 -23.15 -22.62
CA LYS A 870 25.75 -24.27 -21.87
C LYS A 870 25.50 -23.73 -20.47
N LEU A 871 24.47 -22.91 -20.33
CA LEU A 871 23.93 -22.47 -19.06
C LEU A 871 23.36 -23.71 -18.40
N ASN A 872 24.19 -24.35 -17.57
CA ASN A 872 23.83 -25.58 -16.90
C ASN A 872 23.18 -25.21 -15.56
N PHE A 873 21.88 -24.93 -15.60
CA PHE A 873 21.06 -24.61 -14.42
C PHE A 873 20.70 -25.88 -13.64
N LEU A 874 21.73 -26.59 -13.16
CA LEU A 874 21.62 -27.88 -12.50
C LEU A 874 20.79 -27.79 -11.21
N TYR A 875 20.95 -26.71 -10.44
CA TYR A 875 20.34 -26.59 -9.12
C TYR A 875 18.86 -26.18 -9.20
N LEU A 876 18.48 -25.32 -10.14
CA LEU A 876 17.08 -25.05 -10.48
C LEU A 876 16.37 -26.33 -10.94
N THR A 877 17.03 -27.16 -11.75
CA THR A 877 16.47 -28.44 -12.20
C THR A 877 16.32 -29.43 -11.04
N SER A 878 17.35 -29.55 -10.21
CA SER A 878 17.32 -30.35 -8.98
C SER A 878 16.25 -29.89 -7.98
N LEU A 879 15.98 -28.58 -7.88
CA LEU A 879 14.91 -28.06 -7.03
C LEU A 879 13.54 -28.61 -7.42
N SER A 880 13.26 -28.70 -8.73
CA SER A 880 12.00 -29.24 -9.24
C SER A 880 11.82 -30.71 -8.86
N GLU A 881 12.87 -31.51 -9.04
CA GLU A 881 12.89 -32.93 -8.65
C GLU A 881 12.70 -33.11 -7.14
N LYS A 882 13.48 -32.38 -6.32
CA LYS A 882 13.39 -32.43 -4.85
C LYS A 882 12.02 -32.03 -4.31
N ILE A 883 11.27 -31.18 -5.02
CA ILE A 883 9.90 -30.82 -4.63
C ILE A 883 8.88 -31.88 -5.08
N LYS A 884 9.06 -32.47 -6.28
CA LYS A 884 8.15 -33.47 -6.85
C LYS A 884 8.25 -34.84 -6.16
N ASP A 885 9.46 -35.28 -5.81
CA ASP A 885 9.74 -36.66 -5.37
C ASP A 885 9.62 -36.89 -3.86
N PHE A 886 8.87 -36.04 -3.14
CA PHE A 886 8.73 -36.19 -1.70
C PHE A 886 7.74 -37.30 -1.34
N ASP A 887 8.23 -38.53 -1.30
CA ASP A 887 7.42 -39.69 -0.95
C ASP A 887 7.12 -39.71 0.56
N ILE A 888 5.89 -39.33 0.93
CA ILE A 888 5.51 -39.13 2.33
C ILE A 888 5.43 -40.46 3.10
N PHE A 889 5.11 -41.54 2.38
CA PHE A 889 4.92 -42.88 2.92
C PHE A 889 5.89 -43.85 2.26
N SER A 890 6.56 -44.66 3.07
CA SER A 890 7.35 -45.79 2.55
C SER A 890 6.47 -46.78 1.79
N LEU A 891 7.08 -47.62 0.94
CA LEU A 891 6.36 -48.66 0.20
C LEU A 891 5.53 -49.57 1.12
N GLU A 892 6.07 -49.95 2.27
CA GLU A 892 5.36 -50.73 3.29
C GLU A 892 4.13 -50.00 3.85
N GLU A 893 4.27 -48.71 4.16
CA GLU A 893 3.17 -47.88 4.65
C GLU A 893 2.08 -47.70 3.59
N LYS A 894 2.46 -47.56 2.31
CA LYS A 894 1.51 -47.49 1.18
C LYS A 894 0.70 -48.77 1.05
N ILE A 895 1.34 -49.93 1.18
CA ILE A 895 0.67 -51.23 1.16
C ILE A 895 -0.30 -51.36 2.34
N GLU A 896 0.14 -51.02 3.56
CA GLU A 896 -0.74 -51.05 4.75
C GLU A 896 -1.96 -50.11 4.59
N ILE A 897 -1.73 -48.90 4.06
CA ILE A 897 -2.80 -47.94 3.77
C ILE A 897 -3.78 -48.53 2.77
N LYS A 898 -3.29 -49.05 1.63
CA LYS A 898 -4.12 -49.63 0.56
C LYS A 898 -4.99 -50.77 1.09
N GLN A 899 -4.41 -51.73 1.81
CA GLN A 899 -5.14 -52.88 2.37
C GLN A 899 -6.27 -52.45 3.30
N LYS A 900 -5.99 -51.58 4.27
CA LYS A 900 -7.01 -51.15 5.24
C LYS A 900 -8.11 -50.29 4.64
N ILE A 901 -7.82 -49.56 3.58
CA ILE A 901 -8.83 -48.81 2.83
C ILE A 901 -9.72 -49.78 2.06
N SER A 902 -9.16 -50.78 1.39
CA SER A 902 -9.94 -51.82 0.70
C SER A 902 -10.91 -52.51 1.64
N GLU A 903 -10.45 -52.93 2.82
CA GLU A 903 -11.31 -53.52 3.86
C GLU A 903 -12.44 -52.58 4.30
N CYS A 904 -12.18 -51.28 4.37
CA CYS A 904 -13.17 -50.28 4.74
C CYS A 904 -14.20 -50.04 3.63
N LEU A 905 -13.77 -50.02 2.37
CA LEU A 905 -14.64 -49.86 1.21
C LEU A 905 -15.55 -51.06 1.02
N GLU A 906 -15.02 -52.29 1.17
CA GLU A 906 -15.80 -53.52 1.11
C GLU A 906 -16.91 -53.54 2.17
N LYS A 907 -16.56 -53.22 3.43
CA LYS A 907 -17.54 -53.12 4.53
C LYS A 907 -18.60 -52.05 4.28
N SER A 908 -18.19 -50.90 3.73
CA SER A 908 -19.13 -49.83 3.35
C SER A 908 -20.09 -50.30 2.25
N ALA A 909 -19.60 -51.01 1.23
CA ALA A 909 -20.42 -51.50 0.13
C ALA A 909 -21.42 -52.57 0.60
N THR A 910 -21.01 -53.49 1.49
CA THR A 910 -21.92 -54.50 2.06
C THR A 910 -23.02 -53.86 2.90
N LEU A 911 -22.66 -52.90 3.76
CA LEU A 911 -23.63 -52.18 4.60
C LEU A 911 -24.57 -51.30 3.78
N LEU A 912 -24.05 -50.64 2.73
CA LEU A 912 -24.87 -49.85 1.82
C LEU A 912 -25.93 -50.72 1.14
N LYS A 913 -25.57 -51.92 0.68
CA LYS A 913 -26.53 -52.89 0.11
C LYS A 913 -27.58 -53.30 1.15
N GLN A 914 -27.16 -53.71 2.35
CA GLN A 914 -28.08 -54.11 3.42
C GLN A 914 -29.08 -53.00 3.78
N VAL A 915 -28.60 -51.77 4.03
CA VAL A 915 -29.46 -50.63 4.36
C VAL A 915 -30.40 -50.28 3.21
N THR A 916 -29.94 -50.38 1.96
CA THR A 916 -30.78 -50.12 0.79
C THR A 916 -31.90 -51.17 0.67
N GLU A 917 -31.58 -52.46 0.83
CA GLU A 917 -32.55 -53.55 0.78
C GLU A 917 -33.59 -53.47 1.92
N GLU A 918 -33.18 -53.10 3.13
CA GLU A 918 -34.09 -52.93 4.27
C GLU A 918 -35.07 -51.75 4.05
N LEU A 919 -34.55 -50.61 3.58
CA LEU A 919 -35.39 -49.46 3.27
C LEU A 919 -36.32 -49.71 2.08
N GLU A 920 -35.90 -50.51 1.09
CA GLU A 920 -36.75 -50.95 -0.03
C GLU A 920 -37.90 -51.85 0.43
N LYS A 921 -37.68 -52.68 1.45
CA LYS A 921 -38.71 -53.47 2.14
C LYS A 921 -39.62 -52.63 3.04
N GLY A 922 -39.40 -51.32 3.12
CA GLY A 922 -40.17 -50.39 3.95
C GLY A 922 -39.80 -50.43 5.44
N VAL A 923 -38.68 -51.08 5.80
CA VAL A 923 -38.21 -51.21 7.18
C VAL A 923 -37.09 -50.20 7.41
N VAL A 924 -37.23 -49.38 8.45
CA VAL A 924 -36.14 -48.50 8.91
C VAL A 924 -35.31 -49.26 9.94
N PRO A 925 -34.01 -49.54 9.70
CA PRO A 925 -33.19 -50.22 10.69
C PRO A 925 -33.11 -49.41 12.00
N THR A 926 -33.24 -50.09 13.14
CA THR A 926 -33.12 -49.44 14.47
C THR A 926 -31.76 -48.78 14.65
N ASP A 927 -30.74 -49.35 14.03
CA ASP A 927 -29.34 -48.93 14.11
C ASP A 927 -28.91 -48.16 12.84
N LEU A 928 -29.88 -47.57 12.10
CA LEU A 928 -29.60 -46.85 10.85
C LEU A 928 -28.52 -45.77 11.00
N SER A 929 -28.52 -45.06 12.14
CA SER A 929 -27.48 -44.06 12.45
C SER A 929 -26.09 -44.70 12.50
N ASP A 930 -25.97 -45.86 13.12
CA ASP A 930 -24.71 -46.58 13.30
C ASP A 930 -24.26 -47.20 11.98
N HIS A 931 -25.18 -47.81 11.21
CA HIS A 931 -24.88 -48.31 9.86
C HIS A 931 -24.43 -47.19 8.91
N LEU A 932 -25.12 -46.05 8.90
CA LEU A 932 -24.71 -44.89 8.11
C LEU A 932 -23.38 -44.31 8.58
N GLU A 933 -22.98 -44.53 9.83
CA GLU A 933 -21.69 -44.07 10.33
C GLU A 933 -20.51 -44.81 9.68
N PHE A 934 -20.69 -46.09 9.34
CA PHE A 934 -19.71 -46.94 8.65
C PHE A 934 -19.75 -46.83 7.11
N ILE A 935 -20.86 -46.38 6.53
CA ILE A 935 -20.97 -46.15 5.08
C ILE A 935 -20.22 -44.85 4.69
N ILE A 936 -19.41 -44.91 3.62
CA ILE A 936 -18.67 -43.77 3.06
C ILE A 936 -19.65 -42.89 2.28
N LEU A 937 -20.13 -41.83 2.94
CA LEU A 937 -21.10 -40.86 2.42
C LEU A 937 -20.80 -39.47 2.98
N PRO A 938 -21.20 -38.38 2.29
CA PRO A 938 -21.06 -37.03 2.83
C PRO A 938 -21.95 -36.86 4.06
N GLN A 939 -21.49 -36.11 5.06
CA GLN A 939 -22.26 -35.91 6.30
C GLN A 939 -23.61 -35.21 6.09
N SER A 940 -23.73 -34.37 5.06
CA SER A 940 -25.00 -33.77 4.66
C SER A 940 -26.01 -34.83 4.19
N LYS A 941 -25.57 -35.77 3.35
CA LYS A 941 -26.40 -36.89 2.86
C LYS A 941 -26.79 -37.83 4.00
N LYS A 942 -25.87 -38.16 4.92
CA LYS A 942 -26.17 -38.97 6.11
C LYS A 942 -27.28 -38.35 6.96
N LYS A 943 -27.17 -37.06 7.28
CA LYS A 943 -28.21 -36.33 8.03
C LYS A 943 -29.54 -36.26 7.28
N PHE A 944 -29.50 -36.06 5.97
CA PHE A 944 -30.69 -36.05 5.12
C PHE A 944 -31.42 -37.40 5.15
N ILE A 945 -30.67 -38.50 5.01
CA ILE A 945 -31.20 -39.87 5.06
C ILE A 945 -31.81 -40.14 6.44
N ILE A 946 -31.12 -39.81 7.54
CA ILE A 946 -31.62 -39.99 8.91
C ILE A 946 -32.92 -39.20 9.12
N HIS A 947 -32.98 -37.95 8.67
CA HIS A 947 -34.16 -37.08 8.84
C HIS A 947 -35.38 -37.55 8.04
N HIS A 948 -35.15 -38.12 6.86
CA HIS A 948 -36.22 -38.55 5.95
C HIS A 948 -36.53 -40.05 6.00
N ALA A 949 -35.74 -40.87 6.69
CA ALA A 949 -35.94 -42.32 6.74
C ALA A 949 -37.31 -42.71 7.32
N SER A 950 -37.78 -42.01 8.36
CA SER A 950 -39.08 -42.27 9.00
C SER A 950 -40.26 -41.51 8.38
N SER A 951 -40.00 -40.38 7.72
CA SER A 951 -41.05 -39.48 7.20
C SER A 951 -41.27 -39.58 5.68
N ASN A 952 -40.26 -39.98 4.91
CA ASN A 952 -40.32 -40.10 3.46
C ASN A 952 -39.25 -41.06 2.91
N LEU A 953 -39.52 -42.36 3.01
CA LEU A 953 -38.65 -43.45 2.54
C LEU A 953 -38.21 -43.28 1.08
N LYS A 954 -39.09 -42.79 0.19
CA LYS A 954 -38.76 -42.57 -1.24
C LYS A 954 -37.64 -41.55 -1.44
N LYS A 955 -37.58 -40.49 -0.62
CA LYS A 955 -36.48 -39.49 -0.68
C LYS A 955 -35.16 -40.07 -0.19
N SER A 956 -35.17 -40.82 0.93
CA SER A 956 -33.98 -41.49 1.45
C SER A 956 -33.43 -42.54 0.48
N LEU A 957 -34.31 -43.34 -0.13
CA LEU A 957 -33.95 -44.32 -1.16
C LEU A 957 -33.42 -43.66 -2.44
N LYS A 958 -34.00 -42.53 -2.86
CA LYS A 958 -33.48 -41.77 -4.01
C LYS A 958 -32.04 -41.31 -3.75
N GLU A 959 -31.76 -40.77 -2.57
CA GLU A 959 -30.42 -40.28 -2.22
C GLU A 959 -29.38 -41.41 -2.11
N LEU A 960 -29.77 -42.56 -1.55
CA LEU A 960 -28.93 -43.77 -1.50
C LEU A 960 -28.69 -44.37 -2.89
N ARG A 961 -29.71 -44.42 -3.75
CA ARG A 961 -29.59 -44.93 -5.13
C ARG A 961 -28.77 -44.01 -6.04
N CYS A 962 -28.82 -42.70 -5.83
CA CYS A 962 -27.94 -41.75 -6.53
C CYS A 962 -26.47 -42.07 -6.26
N VAL A 963 -26.12 -42.46 -5.03
CA VAL A 963 -24.75 -42.84 -4.66
C VAL A 963 -24.30 -44.13 -5.36
N THR A 964 -25.19 -45.12 -5.51
CA THR A 964 -24.90 -46.36 -6.25
C THR A 964 -24.75 -46.17 -7.77
N LYS A 965 -25.27 -45.07 -8.34
CA LYS A 965 -25.20 -44.77 -9.77
C LYS A 965 -24.05 -43.82 -10.14
N GLU A 966 -23.71 -42.86 -9.26
CA GLU A 966 -22.66 -41.86 -9.52
C GLU A 966 -21.24 -42.35 -9.16
N GLU A 967 -21.09 -43.35 -8.29
CA GLU A 967 -19.77 -43.83 -7.86
C GLU A 967 -19.66 -45.35 -7.97
N LYS A 968 -19.16 -45.83 -9.11
CA LYS A 968 -18.54 -47.16 -9.14
C LYS A 968 -17.29 -47.08 -8.25
N ILE A 969 -17.40 -47.57 -7.02
CA ILE A 969 -16.25 -47.77 -6.12
C ILE A 969 -15.15 -48.57 -6.85
N ASP A 970 -15.53 -49.43 -7.80
CA ASP A 970 -14.63 -50.15 -8.71
C ASP A 970 -13.74 -49.24 -9.58
N ASP A 971 -14.17 -48.03 -9.91
CA ASP A 971 -13.33 -47.06 -10.66
C ASP A 971 -12.24 -46.44 -9.78
N ILE A 972 -12.40 -46.43 -8.45
CA ILE A 972 -11.30 -46.11 -7.50
C ILE A 972 -10.22 -47.20 -7.54
N PHE A 973 -10.59 -48.44 -7.90
CA PHE A 973 -9.68 -49.59 -7.99
C PHE A 973 -8.99 -49.76 -9.35
N LYS A 974 -9.46 -49.13 -10.43
CA LYS A 974 -8.78 -49.14 -11.75
C LYS A 974 -7.48 -48.33 -11.82
N LEU A 975 -7.11 -47.65 -10.73
CA LEU A 975 -5.92 -46.81 -10.63
C LEU A 975 -4.65 -47.65 -10.42
N GLU A 976 -4.18 -48.32 -11.48
CA GLU A 976 -2.80 -48.83 -11.55
C GLU A 976 -1.76 -47.70 -11.74
N LYS A 977 -2.19 -46.43 -11.78
CA LYS A 977 -1.31 -45.26 -11.87
C LYS A 977 -1.34 -44.43 -10.58
N ILE A 978 -0.18 -44.40 -9.91
CA ILE A 978 0.40 -43.37 -9.03
C ILE A 978 -0.62 -42.42 -8.34
N ASN A 979 -0.68 -42.53 -7.00
CA ASN A 979 -1.22 -41.56 -6.01
C ASN A 979 -2.70 -41.63 -5.55
N ILE A 980 -3.24 -42.84 -5.36
CA ILE A 980 -4.55 -43.11 -4.69
C ILE A 980 -4.78 -42.21 -3.45
N PHE A 981 -3.77 -42.01 -2.61
CA PHE A 981 -3.90 -41.23 -1.37
C PHE A 981 -4.16 -39.72 -1.62
N GLU A 982 -3.63 -39.14 -2.71
CA GLU A 982 -3.85 -37.72 -3.02
C GLU A 982 -5.29 -37.44 -3.46
N GLU A 983 -5.89 -38.35 -4.25
CA GLU A 983 -7.28 -38.27 -4.68
C GLU A 983 -8.24 -38.44 -3.50
N MET A 984 -7.92 -39.33 -2.56
CA MET A 984 -8.70 -39.51 -1.34
C MET A 984 -8.76 -38.25 -0.47
N LEU A 985 -7.67 -37.49 -0.39
CA LEU A 985 -7.63 -36.22 0.37
C LEU A 985 -8.47 -35.10 -0.29
N LEU A 986 -9.08 -35.34 -1.45
CA LEU A 986 -10.03 -34.40 -2.07
C LEU A 986 -11.46 -34.60 -1.56
N ARG A 987 -11.83 -35.84 -1.18
CA ARG A 987 -13.18 -36.23 -0.73
C ARG A 987 -13.28 -36.24 0.80
N GLU A 988 -14.26 -35.53 1.34
CA GLU A 988 -14.44 -35.36 2.79
C GLU A 988 -14.80 -36.68 3.49
N GLU A 989 -15.62 -37.50 2.85
CA GLU A 989 -16.03 -38.81 3.35
C GLU A 989 -14.87 -39.79 3.51
N LEU A 990 -13.91 -39.78 2.58
CA LEU A 990 -12.71 -40.63 2.62
C LEU A 990 -11.73 -40.18 3.71
N ILE A 991 -11.60 -38.87 3.95
CA ILE A 991 -10.84 -38.34 5.08
C ILE A 991 -11.45 -38.80 6.42
N SER A 992 -12.78 -38.71 6.54
CA SER A 992 -13.49 -39.17 7.75
C SER A 992 -13.27 -40.66 8.01
N ALA A 993 -13.34 -41.49 6.97
CA ALA A 993 -13.05 -42.91 7.05
C ALA A 993 -11.59 -43.18 7.49
N LEU A 994 -10.62 -42.50 6.88
CA LEU A 994 -9.20 -42.61 7.22
C LEU A 994 -8.89 -42.29 8.69
N LEU A 995 -9.61 -41.35 9.30
CA LEU A 995 -9.44 -41.00 10.72
C LEU A 995 -9.92 -42.11 11.67
N LYS A 996 -10.91 -42.91 11.24
CA LYS A 996 -11.52 -43.99 12.02
C LYS A 996 -10.75 -45.31 11.91
N ILE A 997 -10.05 -45.54 10.79
CA ILE A 997 -9.23 -46.74 10.58
C ILE A 997 -8.11 -46.84 11.64
N LYS A 998 -7.92 -48.04 12.19
CA LYS A 998 -6.84 -48.33 13.15
C LYS A 998 -5.53 -48.59 12.43
N PHE A 999 -4.65 -47.59 12.36
CA PHE A 999 -3.27 -47.72 11.87
C PHE A 999 -2.26 -47.89 13.01
N ARG A 1000 -1.05 -48.37 12.68
CA ARG A 1000 0.10 -48.33 13.60
C ARG A 1000 0.31 -46.89 14.11
N PRO A 1001 0.68 -46.65 15.39
CA PRO A 1001 0.75 -45.30 15.96
C PRO A 1001 1.63 -44.31 15.18
N LYS A 1002 2.79 -44.77 14.67
CA LYS A 1002 3.69 -43.96 13.83
C LYS A 1002 3.03 -43.57 12.50
N LEU A 1003 2.40 -44.54 11.83
CA LEU A 1003 1.69 -44.32 10.57
C LEU A 1003 0.46 -43.42 10.76
N LYS A 1004 -0.34 -43.65 11.80
CA LYS A 1004 -1.48 -42.77 12.17
C LYS A 1004 -1.01 -41.32 12.37
N LYS A 1005 0.10 -41.10 13.08
CA LYS A 1005 0.67 -39.77 13.28
C LYS A 1005 1.16 -39.14 11.96
N LYS A 1006 1.73 -39.91 11.04
CA LYS A 1006 2.08 -39.43 9.69
C LYS A 1006 0.83 -39.04 8.90
N ILE A 1007 -0.19 -39.90 8.84
CA ILE A 1007 -1.47 -39.62 8.17
C ILE A 1007 -2.11 -38.33 8.72
N MET A 1008 -2.16 -38.18 10.05
CA MET A 1008 -2.68 -36.95 10.69
C MET A 1008 -1.87 -35.70 10.33
N ARG A 1009 -0.54 -35.82 10.20
CA ARG A 1009 0.31 -34.72 9.76
C ARG A 1009 0.00 -34.34 8.31
N VAL A 1010 -0.19 -35.31 7.42
CA VAL A 1010 -0.55 -35.06 6.03
C VAL A 1010 -1.91 -34.40 5.93
N ILE A 1011 -2.95 -34.93 6.59
CA ILE A 1011 -4.30 -34.33 6.59
C ILE A 1011 -4.26 -32.87 7.06
N ASN A 1012 -3.50 -32.56 8.11
CA ASN A 1012 -3.41 -31.22 8.67
C ASN A 1012 -2.32 -30.33 8.03
N GLN A 1013 -1.60 -30.83 7.03
CA GLN A 1013 -0.40 -30.18 6.51
C GLN A 1013 -0.68 -28.79 5.95
N LYS A 1014 -1.78 -28.61 5.21
CA LYS A 1014 -2.18 -27.31 4.65
C LYS A 1014 -2.51 -26.28 5.73
N VAL A 1015 -3.14 -26.71 6.82
CA VAL A 1015 -3.46 -25.85 7.98
C VAL A 1015 -2.17 -25.47 8.71
N TRP A 1016 -1.30 -26.43 8.96
CA TRP A 1016 -0.01 -26.18 9.61
C TRP A 1016 0.88 -25.25 8.78
N PHE A 1017 0.92 -25.47 7.47
CA PHE A 1017 1.59 -24.60 6.51
C PHE A 1017 1.01 -23.18 6.55
N LEU A 1018 -0.32 -23.01 6.49
CA LEU A 1018 -0.97 -21.71 6.60
C LEU A 1018 -0.63 -20.99 7.91
N ILE A 1019 -0.67 -21.70 9.05
CA ILE A 1019 -0.28 -21.15 10.36
C ILE A 1019 1.19 -20.70 10.34
N ASN A 1020 2.08 -21.52 9.79
CA ASN A 1020 3.50 -21.18 9.66
C ASN A 1020 3.69 -19.89 8.84
N ARG A 1021 2.99 -19.77 7.70
CA ARG A 1021 3.03 -18.57 6.85
C ARG A 1021 2.49 -17.33 7.53
N ILE A 1022 1.36 -17.44 8.25
CA ILE A 1022 0.81 -16.35 9.06
C ILE A 1022 1.80 -15.91 10.16
N ASN A 1023 2.51 -16.85 10.77
CA ASN A 1023 3.53 -16.53 11.78
C ASN A 1023 4.72 -15.78 11.17
N HIS A 1024 5.17 -16.16 9.97
CA HIS A 1024 6.19 -15.41 9.23
C HIS A 1024 5.69 -14.01 8.85
N LEU A 1025 4.45 -13.87 8.37
CA LEU A 1025 3.84 -12.56 8.10
C LEU A 1025 3.84 -11.67 9.36
N LYS A 1026 3.42 -12.21 10.51
CA LYS A 1026 3.46 -11.49 11.78
C LYS A 1026 4.88 -11.09 12.17
N ARG A 1027 5.84 -12.00 12.05
CA ARG A 1027 7.25 -11.70 12.34
C ARG A 1027 7.75 -10.54 11.48
N PHE A 1028 7.60 -10.65 10.17
CA PHE A 1028 8.18 -9.69 9.22
C PHE A 1028 7.47 -8.35 9.22
N LEU A 1029 6.13 -8.31 9.17
CA LEU A 1029 5.37 -7.06 9.12
C LEU A 1029 5.27 -6.34 10.48
N ILE A 1030 5.24 -7.10 11.58
CA ILE A 1030 4.89 -6.55 12.90
C ILE A 1030 6.10 -6.47 13.82
N PHE A 1031 6.83 -7.56 13.98
CA PHE A 1031 7.80 -7.68 15.08
C PHE A 1031 9.22 -7.21 14.74
N GLU A 1032 9.56 -7.12 13.45
CA GLU A 1032 10.84 -6.57 13.01
C GLU A 1032 10.88 -5.03 13.00
N ASP A 1033 9.72 -4.36 13.06
CA ASP A 1033 9.64 -2.91 13.21
C ASP A 1033 9.23 -2.55 14.64
N GLU A 1034 10.08 -1.78 15.32
CA GLU A 1034 9.88 -1.45 16.74
C GLU A 1034 8.59 -0.66 17.00
N ASP A 1035 8.25 0.28 16.11
CA ASP A 1035 7.08 1.14 16.23
C ASP A 1035 5.79 0.32 16.05
N ILE A 1036 5.73 -0.52 15.00
CA ILE A 1036 4.61 -1.42 14.76
C ILE A 1036 4.51 -2.44 15.89
N SER A 1037 5.61 -3.06 16.31
CA SER A 1037 5.64 -4.02 17.42
C SER A 1037 5.12 -3.39 18.70
N PHE A 1038 5.54 -2.17 19.03
CA PHE A 1038 5.10 -1.46 20.23
C PHE A 1038 3.60 -1.18 20.19
N LEU A 1039 3.09 -0.64 19.06
CA LEU A 1039 1.67 -0.36 18.90
C LEU A 1039 0.83 -1.63 18.95
N TRP A 1040 1.29 -2.70 18.29
CA TRP A 1040 0.62 -4.00 18.26
C TRP A 1040 0.56 -4.66 19.64
N LYS A 1041 1.69 -4.76 20.36
CA LYS A 1041 1.78 -5.34 21.71
C LYS A 1041 0.97 -4.57 22.74
N SER A 1042 0.77 -3.26 22.54
CA SER A 1042 -0.05 -2.47 23.46
C SER A 1042 -1.53 -2.87 23.48
N GLY A 1043 -2.02 -3.62 22.49
CA GLY A 1043 -3.42 -4.05 22.37
C GLY A 1043 -4.43 -2.91 22.13
N ARG A 1044 -3.98 -1.66 22.17
CA ARG A 1044 -4.81 -0.45 22.07
C ARG A 1044 -5.51 -0.31 20.72
N TRP A 1045 -4.91 -0.84 19.66
CA TRP A 1045 -5.48 -0.83 18.31
C TRP A 1045 -6.83 -1.55 18.23
N ARG A 1046 -7.10 -2.54 19.09
CA ARG A 1046 -8.41 -3.23 19.13
C ARG A 1046 -9.58 -2.35 19.57
N ARG A 1047 -9.28 -1.23 20.23
CA ARG A 1047 -10.28 -0.31 20.81
C ARG A 1047 -10.13 1.11 20.26
N ASN A 1048 -9.15 1.37 19.41
CA ASN A 1048 -8.84 2.69 18.89
C ASN A 1048 -8.49 2.61 17.40
N LEU A 1049 -9.43 3.09 16.59
CA LEU A 1049 -9.38 3.02 15.14
C LEU A 1049 -8.20 3.80 14.53
N GLU A 1050 -7.80 4.93 15.14
CA GLU A 1050 -6.65 5.72 14.69
C GLU A 1050 -5.33 4.96 14.89
N ILE A 1051 -5.21 4.20 15.98
CA ILE A 1051 -4.03 3.35 16.21
C ILE A 1051 -4.02 2.19 15.19
N GLU A 1052 -5.17 1.58 14.92
CA GLU A 1052 -5.28 0.53 13.90
C GLU A 1052 -4.88 1.04 12.50
N LYS A 1053 -5.41 2.19 12.07
CA LYS A 1053 -5.02 2.81 10.81
C LYS A 1053 -3.54 3.16 10.76
N ARG A 1054 -2.99 3.71 11.85
CA ARG A 1054 -1.57 4.02 11.92
C ARG A 1054 -0.73 2.76 11.73
N ILE A 1055 -1.11 1.66 12.34
CA ILE A 1055 -0.45 0.36 12.15
C ILE A 1055 -0.55 -0.08 10.68
N LYS A 1056 -1.74 -0.07 10.07
CA LYS A 1056 -1.93 -0.43 8.65
C LYS A 1056 -1.10 0.44 7.73
N PHE A 1057 -1.08 1.75 7.95
CA PHE A 1057 -0.27 2.69 7.18
C PHE A 1057 1.23 2.38 7.29
N LEU A 1058 1.72 2.10 8.51
CA LEU A 1058 3.12 1.73 8.72
C LEU A 1058 3.45 0.42 7.99
N MET A 1059 2.58 -0.60 8.07
CA MET A 1059 2.75 -1.86 7.32
C MET A 1059 2.81 -1.65 5.81
N ILE A 1060 1.88 -0.86 5.25
CA ILE A 1060 1.86 -0.53 3.80
C ILE A 1060 3.12 0.24 3.41
N ARG A 1061 3.53 1.22 4.23
CA ARG A 1061 4.76 1.98 4.00
C ARG A 1061 5.98 1.06 3.95
N ARG A 1062 6.10 0.12 4.88
CA ARG A 1062 7.19 -0.87 4.88
C ARG A 1062 7.18 -1.67 3.57
N TYR A 1063 6.04 -2.24 3.18
CA TYR A 1063 5.90 -2.94 1.89
C TYR A 1063 6.32 -2.09 0.67
N MET A 1064 5.97 -0.80 0.66
CA MET A 1064 6.29 0.11 -0.44
C MET A 1064 7.75 0.57 -0.45
N THR A 1065 8.45 0.56 0.69
CA THR A 1065 9.79 1.19 0.83
C THR A 1065 10.93 0.21 1.08
N GLU A 1066 10.68 -0.91 1.76
CA GLU A 1066 11.67 -1.94 2.04
C GLU A 1066 11.74 -2.94 0.87
N LYS A 1067 12.82 -2.86 0.08
CA LYS A 1067 13.05 -3.70 -1.10
C LYS A 1067 13.14 -5.19 -0.73
N ASP A 1068 13.81 -5.50 0.37
CA ASP A 1068 14.05 -6.85 0.91
C ASP A 1068 12.82 -7.46 1.62
N LEU A 1069 11.83 -6.65 2.00
CA LEU A 1069 10.60 -7.11 2.62
C LEU A 1069 9.51 -7.47 1.60
N ARG A 1070 9.49 -6.81 0.44
CA ARG A 1070 8.39 -6.95 -0.52
C ARG A 1070 8.25 -8.37 -1.10
N PRO A 1071 9.28 -8.98 -1.73
CA PRO A 1071 9.15 -10.33 -2.28
C PRO A 1071 8.73 -11.41 -1.27
N PRO A 1072 9.31 -11.49 -0.04
CA PRO A 1072 8.90 -12.52 0.89
C PRO A 1072 7.46 -12.30 1.38
N LEU A 1073 6.99 -11.06 1.53
CA LEU A 1073 5.59 -10.80 1.86
C LEU A 1073 4.64 -11.20 0.75
N GLU A 1074 4.98 -10.89 -0.51
CA GLU A 1074 4.19 -11.36 -1.65
C GLU A 1074 4.08 -12.89 -1.62
N MET A 1075 5.21 -13.60 -1.47
CA MET A 1075 5.21 -15.06 -1.42
C MET A 1075 4.32 -15.61 -0.30
N LEU A 1076 4.43 -15.05 0.90
CA LEU A 1076 3.62 -15.46 2.05
C LEU A 1076 2.13 -15.17 1.84
N LEU A 1077 1.78 -14.04 1.21
CA LEU A 1077 0.40 -13.67 0.91
C LEU A 1077 -0.20 -14.56 -0.18
N PHE A 1078 0.53 -14.78 -1.28
CA PHE A 1078 0.18 -15.77 -2.29
C PHE A 1078 -0.03 -17.13 -1.65
N ASP A 1079 0.88 -17.50 -0.75
CA ASP A 1079 0.80 -18.78 -0.08
C ASP A 1079 -0.49 -18.92 0.75
N CYS A 1080 -0.82 -17.88 1.53
CA CYS A 1080 -2.06 -17.87 2.32
C CYS A 1080 -3.31 -17.89 1.43
N MET A 1081 -3.35 -17.07 0.37
CA MET A 1081 -4.48 -16.96 -0.55
C MET A 1081 -4.77 -18.28 -1.27
N ASN A 1082 -3.72 -18.97 -1.72
CA ASN A 1082 -3.85 -20.25 -2.41
C ASN A 1082 -4.45 -21.35 -1.53
N VAL A 1083 -4.15 -21.36 -0.22
CA VAL A 1083 -4.80 -22.29 0.73
C VAL A 1083 -6.27 -21.90 0.98
N MET A 1084 -6.56 -20.60 1.11
CA MET A 1084 -7.89 -20.09 1.45
C MET A 1084 -8.90 -20.13 0.28
N ASN A 1085 -8.48 -19.82 -0.96
CA ASN A 1085 -9.39 -19.72 -2.11
C ASN A 1085 -9.99 -21.08 -2.52
N LYS A 1086 -9.28 -22.20 -2.31
CA LYS A 1086 -9.86 -23.56 -2.48
C LYS A 1086 -11.02 -23.83 -1.51
N GLN A 1087 -11.04 -23.20 -0.33
CA GLN A 1087 -12.17 -23.32 0.61
C GLN A 1087 -13.37 -22.45 0.22
N LYS A 1088 -13.17 -21.34 -0.51
CA LYS A 1088 -14.27 -20.50 -1.02
C LYS A 1088 -15.04 -21.16 -2.17
N LYS A 1089 -14.39 -21.93 -3.07
CA LYS A 1089 -15.09 -22.76 -4.06
C LYS A 1089 -15.99 -23.80 -3.38
N LYS A 1090 -15.46 -24.54 -2.39
CA LYS A 1090 -16.27 -25.43 -1.54
C LYS A 1090 -17.40 -24.69 -0.80
N LYS A 1091 -17.17 -23.48 -0.29
CA LYS A 1091 -18.23 -22.67 0.38
C LYS A 1091 -19.28 -22.11 -0.58
N LYS A 1092 -18.94 -21.77 -1.84
CA LYS A 1092 -19.90 -21.32 -2.85
C LYS A 1092 -20.79 -22.47 -3.31
N GLU A 1093 -20.24 -23.67 -3.48
CA GLU A 1093 -21.02 -24.88 -3.74
C GLU A 1093 -21.92 -25.25 -2.55
N ILE A 1094 -21.44 -25.08 -1.31
CA ILE A 1094 -22.24 -25.28 -0.08
C ILE A 1094 -23.33 -24.20 0.11
N ASN A 1095 -23.09 -22.96 -0.31
CA ASN A 1095 -24.07 -21.88 -0.22
C ASN A 1095 -25.03 -21.80 -1.42
N GLN A 1096 -24.77 -22.50 -2.52
CA GLN A 1096 -25.76 -22.72 -3.58
C GLN A 1096 -26.69 -23.92 -3.26
N ILE A 1097 -26.33 -24.71 -2.24
CA ILE A 1097 -27.14 -25.81 -1.70
C ILE A 1097 -27.90 -25.40 -0.42
N LYS A 1098 -27.57 -24.25 0.18
CA LYS A 1098 -28.37 -23.60 1.22
C LYS A 1098 -29.31 -22.59 0.58
#